data_AF-A0A5Y7FUK6-F1
#
_entry.id   AF-A0A5Y7FUK6-F1
#
_cell.length_a   1.000
_cell.length_b   1.000
_cell.length_c   1.000
_cell.angle_alpha   90.00
_cell.angle_beta   90.00
_cell.angle_gamma   90.00
#
_symmetry.space_group_name_H-M   'P 1'
#
loop_
_entity.id
_entity.type
_entity.pdbx_description
1 polymer ?
#
loop_
_entity_poly.entity_id
_entity_poly.type
_entity_poly.pdbx_seq_one_letter_code
_entity_poly.pdbx_strand_id
1 'polypeptide(L)'
;MFFLFYYICGVWLYHKKKFSQAKCFFIKTIEKQNNNAQAYFKLGMCYFKLCEWKEANEYIAKALILCPSKISWNIQLKQTENHLNSMISIPQKLWWKEVEDLKKYMQKKGGNFFIYKDLALALENMRRYQEAAKYYELAIKHSKTKDSHLYYKAGFCYERDGQTDSKLIKYLYANAIKYDDDLNSKILGIGIFHQSNKCWEEANKAYLDFYKYVKNLCSDVLLYNIAYSFEKLFNYQEAEKYYKKALELNYQECDFHYRLGIVLEKMAKYEEASIYYENTIKRSNTHRPFLYFRLCKCLNALEEYKKLSEILSQSQIIQNQPYGLSEDILKDKNLRRRVFYTECYKNLKIIDNMILYESFHGKSMSCNPYAIFLYLLEQNAFKDFTHIWVVNDLSIVKNKFKKMKNVICVKRGSDLYLKYLASAKYLINNVTFPEYFIRKEEQKYLNTWHGIPIKYLGKKIKSGFMEHANTQRNFLHATHLIHPNLYTKDILENDYEIKDLFQGQSVLTGYPRVDLSLKQNAKLKQKLGIKESQKVLLYAPTWRGGLNTQYFDFERLKRDILELKKSNFKVLLSVHHEIKHLFESKLFKDVLIPSYIEMNELLSIVDVLITDYSSVMFDFMVLERPIICYVYDYEHYKQERGLYFDVDEITHHICKTIEEVKEVLNLENLFVKDDLYLTRLKRKFYSLENGKSCERVVSIFFDNVEIRKNIEVCNNILFYTGPFIPNGITNSFKNLIHHLQNSHFNIFVSIDPNSIYSHKERLEQFQLVS
;
A
#
# COMPACT_ATOMS: atom_id res chain seq x y z
N MET A 1 -50.16 17.88 13.24
CA MET A 1 -48.77 18.31 13.52
C MET A 1 -47.84 17.13 13.87
N PHE A 2 -48.27 16.18 14.71
CA PHE A 2 -47.42 15.04 15.12
C PHE A 2 -47.04 14.02 14.03
N PHE A 3 -47.87 13.78 13.01
CA PHE A 3 -47.53 12.80 11.95
C PHE A 3 -46.32 13.24 11.10
N LEU A 4 -46.23 14.55 10.82
CA LEU A 4 -45.19 15.13 9.98
C LEU A 4 -43.82 15.00 10.63
N PHE A 5 -43.77 15.16 11.96
CA PHE A 5 -42.56 14.90 12.76
C PHE A 5 -42.08 13.45 12.58
N TYR A 6 -42.96 12.45 12.77
CA TYR A 6 -42.58 11.04 12.60
C TYR A 6 -42.13 10.72 11.16
N TYR A 7 -42.81 11.30 10.15
CA TYR A 7 -42.45 11.08 8.75
C TYR A 7 -41.08 11.68 8.42
N ILE A 8 -40.79 12.91 8.86
CA ILE A 8 -39.50 13.59 8.64
C ILE A 8 -38.38 12.83 9.36
N CYS A 9 -38.57 12.43 10.62
CA CYS A 9 -37.60 11.60 11.34
C CYS A 9 -37.35 10.26 10.64
N GLY A 10 -38.40 9.61 10.13
CA GLY A 10 -38.29 8.38 9.35
C GLY A 10 -37.48 8.56 8.07
N VAL A 11 -37.74 9.63 7.30
CA VAL A 11 -36.98 9.97 6.08
C VAL A 11 -35.52 10.27 6.40
N TRP A 12 -35.25 11.03 7.46
CA TRP A 12 -33.88 11.34 7.90
C TRP A 12 -33.09 10.07 8.24
N LEU A 13 -33.68 9.16 9.03
CA LEU A 13 -33.07 7.87 9.36
C LEU A 13 -32.88 6.96 8.14
N TYR A 14 -33.83 6.99 7.19
CA TYR A 14 -33.75 6.25 5.94
C TYR A 14 -32.53 6.69 5.11
N HIS A 15 -32.26 8.01 5.00
CA HIS A 15 -31.07 8.53 4.31
C HIS A 15 -29.76 8.20 5.02
N LYS A 16 -29.78 8.02 6.35
CA LYS A 16 -28.64 7.52 7.14
C LYS A 16 -28.48 5.98 7.09
N LYS A 17 -29.25 5.29 6.25
CA LYS A 17 -29.24 3.81 6.09
C LYS A 17 -29.59 3.03 7.38
N LYS A 18 -30.28 3.66 8.34
CA LYS A 18 -30.75 3.02 9.59
C LYS A 18 -32.17 2.50 9.40
N PHE A 19 -32.34 1.49 8.53
CA PHE A 19 -33.65 1.06 8.04
C PHE A 19 -34.59 0.49 9.11
N SER A 20 -34.06 -0.25 10.10
CA SER A 20 -34.87 -0.80 11.21
C SER A 20 -35.46 0.30 12.11
N GLN A 21 -34.71 1.37 12.34
CA GLN A 21 -35.19 2.52 13.12
C GLN A 21 -36.17 3.36 12.29
N ALA A 22 -35.86 3.61 11.02
CA ALA A 22 -36.76 4.31 10.09
C ALA A 22 -38.12 3.61 9.95
N LYS A 23 -38.12 2.27 9.91
CA LYS A 23 -39.32 1.41 9.92
C LYS A 23 -40.27 1.75 11.07
N CYS A 24 -39.79 1.82 12.31
CA CYS A 24 -40.60 2.16 13.48
C CYS A 24 -41.26 3.55 13.38
N PHE A 25 -40.54 4.52 12.82
CA PHE A 25 -41.08 5.88 12.62
C PHE A 25 -42.17 5.93 11.54
N PHE A 26 -41.99 5.22 10.42
CA PHE A 26 -43.02 5.14 9.37
C PHE A 26 -44.27 4.38 9.81
N ILE A 27 -44.15 3.36 10.66
CA ILE A 27 -45.31 2.69 11.28
C ILE A 27 -46.10 3.70 12.13
N LYS A 28 -45.42 4.46 13.00
CA LYS A 28 -46.06 5.54 13.78
C LYS A 28 -46.69 6.63 12.90
N THR A 29 -46.10 6.93 11.74
CA THR A 29 -46.70 7.84 10.76
C THR A 29 -48.03 7.30 10.24
N ILE A 30 -48.08 6.01 9.88
CA ILE A 30 -49.27 5.35 9.32
C ILE A 30 -50.37 5.19 10.40
N GLU A 31 -50.00 4.87 11.65
CA GLU A 31 -50.94 4.82 12.78
C GLU A 31 -51.66 6.15 13.03
N LYS A 32 -51.00 7.27 12.75
CA LYS A 32 -51.58 8.62 12.89
C LYS A 32 -52.28 9.11 11.63
N GLN A 33 -51.91 8.59 10.46
CA GLN A 33 -52.51 8.94 9.17
C GLN A 33 -52.49 7.74 8.22
N ASN A 34 -53.58 6.96 8.24
CA ASN A 34 -53.71 5.69 7.52
C ASN A 34 -53.85 5.83 5.98
N ASN A 35 -53.98 7.04 5.44
CA ASN A 35 -54.15 7.32 4.01
C ASN A 35 -52.90 7.93 3.35
N ASN A 36 -51.74 7.91 4.03
CA ASN A 36 -50.52 8.52 3.50
C ASN A 36 -49.75 7.55 2.57
N ALA A 37 -50.02 7.62 1.27
CA ALA A 37 -49.40 6.76 0.25
C ALA A 37 -47.85 6.79 0.27
N GLN A 38 -47.24 7.94 0.58
CA GLN A 38 -45.77 8.05 0.63
C GLN A 38 -45.18 7.35 1.85
N ALA A 39 -45.86 7.41 3.00
CA ALA A 39 -45.44 6.70 4.21
C ALA A 39 -45.50 5.18 4.01
N TYR A 40 -46.55 4.66 3.35
CA TYR A 40 -46.63 3.24 2.96
C TYR A 40 -45.50 2.84 2.01
N PHE A 41 -45.21 3.65 0.99
CA PHE A 41 -44.13 3.34 0.05
C PHE A 41 -42.76 3.35 0.76
N LYS A 42 -42.48 4.35 1.60
CA LYS A 42 -41.23 4.43 2.36
C LYS A 42 -41.08 3.31 3.37
N LEU A 43 -42.16 2.90 4.02
CA LEU A 43 -42.18 1.72 4.89
C LEU A 43 -41.86 0.45 4.10
N GLY A 44 -42.52 0.24 2.96
CA GLY A 44 -42.23 -0.89 2.06
C GLY A 44 -40.79 -0.91 1.56
N MET A 45 -40.20 0.27 1.31
CA MET A 45 -38.78 0.40 0.98
C MET A 45 -37.84 0.08 2.15
N CYS A 46 -38.22 0.37 3.40
CA CYS A 46 -37.47 -0.09 4.57
C CYS A 46 -37.44 -1.62 4.63
N TYR A 47 -38.61 -2.27 4.49
CA TYR A 47 -38.71 -3.72 4.44
C TYR A 47 -37.90 -4.32 3.28
N PHE A 48 -37.93 -3.69 2.09
CA PHE A 48 -37.12 -4.10 0.95
C PHE A 48 -35.61 -4.05 1.25
N LYS A 49 -35.14 -2.99 1.92
CA LYS A 49 -33.72 -2.86 2.30
C LYS A 49 -33.30 -3.79 3.43
N LEU A 50 -34.26 -4.27 4.22
CA LEU A 50 -34.06 -5.27 5.27
C LEU A 50 -34.21 -6.71 4.76
N CYS A 51 -34.46 -6.91 3.46
CA CYS A 51 -34.73 -8.21 2.85
C CYS A 51 -35.99 -8.93 3.38
N GLU A 52 -36.94 -8.17 3.94
CA GLU A 52 -38.25 -8.63 4.42
C GLU A 52 -39.25 -8.51 3.26
N TRP A 53 -39.15 -9.42 2.28
CA TRP A 53 -39.76 -9.25 0.95
C TRP A 53 -41.30 -9.29 0.96
N LYS A 54 -41.90 -10.06 1.87
CA LYS A 54 -43.35 -10.25 1.96
C LYS A 54 -44.04 -8.96 2.40
N GLU A 55 -43.54 -8.38 3.46
CA GLU A 55 -43.99 -7.12 4.05
C GLU A 55 -43.68 -5.96 3.09
N ALA A 56 -42.51 -5.98 2.44
CA ALA A 56 -42.16 -4.99 1.41
C ALA A 56 -43.20 -4.96 0.28
N ASN A 57 -43.58 -6.14 -0.23
CA ASN A 57 -44.57 -6.26 -1.30
C ASN A 57 -45.94 -5.76 -0.86
N GLU A 58 -46.40 -6.16 0.33
CA GLU A 58 -47.70 -5.75 0.88
C GLU A 58 -47.81 -4.22 1.02
N TYR A 59 -46.80 -3.57 1.61
CA TYR A 59 -46.85 -2.13 1.86
C TYR A 59 -46.63 -1.29 0.59
N ILE A 60 -45.85 -1.77 -0.38
CA ILE A 60 -45.72 -1.11 -1.70
C ILE A 60 -47.02 -1.24 -2.50
N ALA A 61 -47.70 -2.39 -2.43
CA ALA A 61 -49.02 -2.58 -3.06
C ALA A 61 -50.06 -1.64 -2.45
N LYS A 62 -50.12 -1.54 -1.11
CA LYS A 62 -50.98 -0.57 -0.41
C LYS A 62 -50.70 0.88 -0.82
N ALA A 63 -49.43 1.24 -1.01
CA ALA A 63 -49.07 2.57 -1.49
C ALA A 63 -49.58 2.86 -2.92
N LEU A 64 -49.55 1.87 -3.80
CA LEU A 64 -50.05 1.96 -5.17
C LEU A 64 -51.57 2.02 -5.25
N ILE A 65 -52.29 1.32 -4.36
CA ILE A 65 -53.75 1.44 -4.24
C ILE A 65 -54.15 2.88 -3.89
N LEU A 66 -53.41 3.52 -2.98
CA LEU A 66 -53.64 4.92 -2.58
C LEU A 66 -53.15 5.93 -3.63
N CYS A 67 -52.20 5.58 -4.50
CA CYS A 67 -51.68 6.47 -5.55
C CYS A 67 -51.32 5.70 -6.85
N PRO A 68 -52.32 5.38 -7.70
CA PRO A 68 -52.13 4.53 -8.88
C PRO A 68 -51.28 5.17 -9.99
N SER A 69 -51.12 6.49 -9.99
CA SER A 69 -50.41 7.25 -11.03
C SER A 69 -48.88 7.15 -10.95
N LYS A 70 -48.32 6.51 -9.92
CA LYS A 70 -46.85 6.42 -9.70
C LYS A 70 -46.24 5.16 -10.35
N ILE A 71 -45.89 5.28 -11.63
CA ILE A 71 -45.24 4.22 -12.44
C ILE A 71 -43.98 3.66 -11.76
N SER A 72 -43.16 4.50 -11.11
CA SER A 72 -41.92 4.08 -10.45
C SER A 72 -42.16 3.12 -9.27
N TRP A 73 -43.31 3.22 -8.59
CA TRP A 73 -43.64 2.34 -7.47
C TRP A 73 -44.06 0.96 -7.97
N ASN A 74 -44.72 0.90 -9.14
CA ASN A 74 -45.09 -0.36 -9.78
C ASN A 74 -43.85 -1.16 -10.23
N ILE A 75 -42.81 -0.47 -10.72
CA ILE A 75 -41.51 -1.10 -11.01
C ILE A 75 -40.91 -1.72 -9.74
N GLN A 76 -41.01 -1.01 -8.61
CA GLN A 76 -40.49 -1.49 -7.32
C GLN A 76 -41.32 -2.65 -6.73
N LEU A 77 -42.63 -2.66 -6.96
CA LEU A 77 -43.51 -3.78 -6.63
C LEU A 77 -43.09 -5.04 -7.41
N LYS A 78 -42.91 -4.89 -8.74
CA LYS A 78 -42.45 -6.01 -9.58
C LYS A 78 -41.07 -6.55 -9.19
N GLN A 79 -40.18 -5.68 -8.69
CA GLN A 79 -38.89 -6.10 -8.12
C GLN A 79 -39.07 -6.90 -6.82
N THR A 80 -39.97 -6.47 -5.92
CA THR A 80 -40.27 -7.21 -4.68
C THR A 80 -40.91 -8.57 -4.95
N GLU A 81 -41.86 -8.64 -5.90
CA GLU A 81 -42.46 -9.88 -6.37
C GLU A 81 -41.39 -10.84 -6.93
N ASN A 82 -40.42 -10.36 -7.69
CA ASN A 82 -39.31 -11.20 -8.18
C ASN A 82 -38.45 -11.79 -7.04
N HIS A 83 -38.25 -11.05 -5.94
CA HIS A 83 -37.54 -11.54 -4.76
C HIS A 83 -38.40 -12.51 -3.92
N LEU A 84 -39.71 -12.36 -3.90
CA LEU A 84 -40.62 -13.34 -3.28
C LEU A 84 -40.70 -14.65 -4.08
N ASN A 85 -40.75 -14.51 -5.41
CA ASN A 85 -40.82 -15.64 -6.35
C ASN A 85 -39.49 -16.39 -6.49
N SER A 86 -38.41 -15.92 -5.87
CA SER A 86 -37.14 -16.66 -5.78
C SER A 86 -37.03 -17.55 -4.53
N MET A 87 -37.94 -17.43 -3.56
CA MET A 87 -37.99 -18.27 -2.34
C MET A 87 -38.97 -19.46 -2.43
N ILE A 88 -39.82 -19.51 -3.45
CA ILE A 88 -40.73 -20.63 -3.74
C ILE A 88 -40.32 -21.18 -5.11
N SER A 89 -40.34 -22.51 -5.27
CA SER A 89 -39.95 -23.25 -6.48
C SER A 89 -40.28 -22.48 -7.76
N ILE A 90 -39.25 -22.06 -8.49
CA ILE A 90 -39.33 -21.20 -9.66
C ILE A 90 -40.19 -21.89 -10.75
N PRO A 91 -41.26 -21.27 -11.26
CA PRO A 91 -41.72 -21.62 -12.59
C PRO A 91 -40.60 -21.24 -13.56
N GLN A 92 -40.00 -22.22 -14.24
CA GLN A 92 -38.95 -22.00 -15.23
C GLN A 92 -39.30 -20.78 -16.09
N LYS A 93 -38.43 -19.77 -16.12
CA LYS A 93 -38.61 -18.62 -17.01
C LYS A 93 -38.80 -19.16 -18.42
N LEU A 94 -39.99 -18.94 -18.99
CA LEU A 94 -40.35 -19.44 -20.32
C LEU A 94 -39.66 -18.58 -21.37
N TRP A 95 -38.38 -18.88 -21.65
CA TRP A 95 -37.55 -18.12 -22.58
C TRP A 95 -38.17 -18.02 -23.98
N TRP A 96 -38.90 -19.03 -24.42
CA TRP A 96 -39.64 -19.00 -25.69
C TRP A 96 -40.73 -17.92 -25.70
N LYS A 97 -41.47 -17.76 -24.59
CA LYS A 97 -42.50 -16.73 -24.45
C LYS A 97 -41.89 -15.34 -24.40
N GLU A 98 -40.77 -15.18 -23.68
CA GLU A 98 -40.00 -13.94 -23.66
C GLU A 98 -39.55 -13.54 -25.08
N VAL A 99 -39.03 -14.49 -25.86
CA VAL A 99 -38.64 -14.26 -27.26
C VAL A 99 -39.83 -13.82 -28.10
N GLU A 100 -40.99 -14.45 -27.95
CA GLU A 100 -42.21 -14.04 -28.68
C GLU A 100 -42.69 -12.64 -28.29
N ASP A 101 -42.76 -12.35 -26.99
CA ASP A 101 -43.23 -11.06 -26.48
C ASP A 101 -42.29 -9.93 -26.91
N LEU A 102 -40.98 -10.15 -26.86
CA LEU A 102 -39.97 -9.19 -27.33
C LEU A 102 -40.02 -9.01 -28.86
N LYS A 103 -40.21 -10.09 -29.65
CA LYS A 103 -40.38 -9.98 -31.11
C LYS A 103 -41.67 -9.23 -31.48
N LYS A 104 -42.81 -9.51 -30.81
CA LYS A 104 -44.08 -8.78 -31.00
C LYS A 104 -43.95 -7.32 -30.62
N TYR A 105 -43.25 -7.02 -29.52
CA TYR A 105 -42.98 -5.63 -29.11
C TYR A 105 -42.13 -4.90 -30.15
N MET A 106 -41.06 -5.55 -30.64
CA MET A 106 -40.17 -5.00 -31.66
C MET A 106 -40.92 -4.70 -32.97
N GLN A 107 -41.89 -5.54 -33.37
CA GLN A 107 -42.75 -5.28 -34.54
C GLN A 107 -43.65 -4.05 -34.37
N LYS A 108 -44.12 -3.75 -33.16
CA LYS A 108 -45.02 -2.62 -32.91
C LYS A 108 -44.31 -1.29 -32.68
N LYS A 109 -43.15 -1.28 -32.03
CA LYS A 109 -42.48 -0.05 -31.55
C LYS A 109 -41.05 0.13 -32.05
N GLY A 110 -40.55 -0.78 -32.89
CA GLY A 110 -39.16 -0.79 -33.36
C GLY A 110 -38.21 -1.40 -32.33
N GLY A 111 -37.06 -1.87 -32.80
CA GLY A 111 -36.01 -2.43 -31.93
C GLY A 111 -35.09 -1.36 -31.37
N ASN A 112 -34.67 -1.52 -30.12
CA ASN A 112 -33.67 -0.69 -29.47
C ASN A 112 -32.63 -1.57 -28.78
N PHE A 113 -31.55 -0.95 -28.29
CA PHE A 113 -30.45 -1.64 -27.60
C PHE A 113 -30.91 -2.68 -26.56
N PHE A 114 -31.83 -2.29 -25.66
CA PHE A 114 -32.29 -3.15 -24.58
C PHE A 114 -33.05 -4.36 -25.11
N ILE A 115 -33.95 -4.15 -26.07
CA ILE A 115 -34.73 -5.22 -26.70
C ILE A 115 -33.81 -6.20 -27.42
N TYR A 116 -32.86 -5.71 -28.22
CA TYR A 116 -31.92 -6.59 -28.94
C TYR A 116 -31.08 -7.41 -27.97
N LYS A 117 -30.59 -6.80 -26.89
CA LYS A 117 -29.80 -7.48 -25.86
C LYS A 117 -30.62 -8.55 -25.12
N ASP A 118 -31.81 -8.21 -24.67
CA ASP A 118 -32.66 -9.12 -23.88
C ASP A 118 -33.18 -10.27 -24.75
N LEU A 119 -33.47 -10.00 -26.03
CA LEU A 119 -33.82 -11.02 -27.02
C LEU A 119 -32.65 -11.96 -27.31
N ALA A 120 -31.44 -11.43 -27.50
CA ALA A 120 -30.23 -12.22 -27.68
C ALA A 120 -29.97 -13.13 -26.48
N LEU A 121 -30.11 -12.60 -25.25
CA LEU A 121 -29.96 -13.37 -24.01
C LEU A 121 -31.01 -14.48 -23.90
N ALA A 122 -32.27 -14.19 -24.23
CA ALA A 122 -33.32 -15.19 -24.20
C ALA A 122 -33.05 -16.33 -25.21
N LEU A 123 -32.60 -15.99 -26.42
CA LEU A 123 -32.21 -16.95 -27.45
C LEU A 123 -30.97 -17.77 -27.07
N GLU A 124 -29.97 -17.15 -26.43
CA GLU A 124 -28.78 -17.84 -25.89
C GLU A 124 -29.19 -18.91 -24.86
N ASN A 125 -30.07 -18.57 -23.92
CA ASN A 125 -30.57 -19.51 -22.91
C ASN A 125 -31.40 -20.66 -23.53
N MET A 126 -32.00 -20.43 -24.70
CA MET A 126 -32.67 -21.46 -25.50
C MET A 126 -31.73 -22.27 -26.39
N ARG A 127 -30.41 -22.00 -26.36
CA ARG A 127 -29.39 -22.60 -27.24
C ARG A 127 -29.59 -22.32 -28.73
N ARG A 128 -30.33 -21.26 -29.08
CA ARG A 128 -30.49 -20.77 -30.46
C ARG A 128 -29.36 -19.80 -30.81
N TYR A 129 -28.15 -20.33 -30.88
CA TYR A 129 -26.92 -19.54 -30.90
C TYR A 129 -26.80 -18.65 -32.15
N GLN A 130 -27.13 -19.17 -33.34
CA GLN A 130 -27.10 -18.37 -34.57
C GLN A 130 -27.96 -17.11 -34.51
N GLU A 131 -29.19 -17.21 -33.98
CA GLU A 131 -30.09 -16.06 -33.84
C GLU A 131 -29.62 -15.13 -32.72
N ALA A 132 -29.18 -15.69 -31.60
CA ALA A 132 -28.65 -14.91 -30.48
C ALA A 132 -27.47 -14.03 -30.92
N ALA A 133 -26.54 -14.57 -31.71
CA ALA A 133 -25.38 -13.85 -32.23
C ALA A 133 -25.77 -12.62 -33.07
N LYS A 134 -26.73 -12.78 -33.99
CA LYS A 134 -27.26 -11.68 -34.82
C LYS A 134 -27.88 -10.57 -33.97
N TYR A 135 -28.64 -10.92 -32.94
CA TYR A 135 -29.23 -9.92 -32.04
C TYR A 135 -28.20 -9.28 -31.12
N TYR A 136 -27.14 -9.98 -30.72
CA TYR A 136 -26.01 -9.35 -30.03
C TYR A 136 -25.29 -8.33 -30.92
N GLU A 137 -25.09 -8.62 -32.21
CA GLU A 137 -24.53 -7.64 -33.15
C GLU A 137 -25.43 -6.40 -33.31
N LEU A 138 -26.75 -6.61 -33.42
CA LEU A 138 -27.70 -5.50 -33.45
C LEU A 138 -27.65 -4.68 -32.16
N ALA A 139 -27.51 -5.33 -31.00
CA ALA A 139 -27.31 -4.65 -29.73
C ALA A 139 -26.01 -3.84 -29.73
N ILE A 140 -24.89 -4.41 -30.21
CA ILE A 140 -23.61 -3.70 -30.33
C ILE A 140 -23.74 -2.46 -31.23
N LYS A 141 -24.43 -2.58 -32.36
CA LYS A 141 -24.64 -1.46 -33.31
C LYS A 141 -25.46 -0.32 -32.72
N HIS A 142 -26.44 -0.63 -31.86
CA HIS A 142 -27.32 0.35 -31.21
C HIS A 142 -26.85 0.75 -29.81
N SER A 143 -25.72 0.22 -29.34
CA SER A 143 -25.15 0.56 -28.06
C SER A 143 -24.50 1.95 -28.13
N LYS A 144 -24.78 2.78 -27.11
CA LYS A 144 -24.11 4.08 -26.94
C LYS A 144 -22.68 3.94 -26.41
N THR A 145 -22.36 2.80 -25.79
CA THR A 145 -21.06 2.49 -25.20
C THR A 145 -20.50 1.21 -25.81
N LYS A 146 -19.17 1.08 -25.85
CA LYS A 146 -18.51 -0.16 -26.27
C LYS A 146 -18.46 -1.11 -25.08
N ASP A 147 -19.35 -2.09 -25.06
CA ASP A 147 -19.49 -3.08 -23.98
C ASP A 147 -18.74 -4.37 -24.34
N SER A 148 -17.68 -4.67 -23.60
CA SER A 148 -16.83 -5.86 -23.80
C SER A 148 -17.61 -7.18 -23.71
N HIS A 149 -18.62 -7.27 -22.84
CA HIS A 149 -19.39 -8.49 -22.64
C HIS A 149 -20.30 -8.80 -23.83
N LEU A 150 -20.85 -7.78 -24.50
CA LEU A 150 -21.67 -7.98 -25.70
C LEU A 150 -20.82 -8.51 -26.85
N TYR A 151 -19.62 -7.95 -27.06
CA TYR A 151 -18.67 -8.45 -28.05
C TYR A 151 -18.29 -9.90 -27.78
N TYR A 152 -18.01 -10.26 -26.52
CA TYR A 152 -17.74 -11.64 -26.13
C TYR A 152 -18.94 -12.57 -26.40
N LYS A 153 -20.15 -12.18 -25.96
CA LYS A 153 -21.37 -12.99 -26.11
C LYS A 153 -21.71 -13.26 -27.57
N ALA A 154 -21.56 -12.27 -28.45
CA ALA A 154 -21.71 -12.44 -29.89
C ALA A 154 -20.72 -13.49 -30.44
N GLY A 155 -19.43 -13.33 -30.12
CA GLY A 155 -18.38 -14.25 -30.57
C GLY A 155 -18.58 -15.68 -30.05
N PHE A 156 -18.96 -15.82 -28.78
CA PHE A 156 -19.26 -17.09 -28.13
C PHE A 156 -20.46 -17.81 -28.77
N CYS A 157 -21.53 -17.08 -29.10
CA CYS A 157 -22.67 -17.68 -29.79
C CYS A 157 -22.27 -18.20 -31.18
N TYR A 158 -21.49 -17.44 -31.97
CA TYR A 158 -21.02 -17.95 -33.26
C TYR A 158 -20.10 -19.17 -33.13
N GLU A 159 -19.21 -19.19 -32.15
CA GLU A 159 -18.35 -20.35 -31.87
C GLU A 159 -19.19 -21.59 -31.50
N ARG A 160 -20.23 -21.44 -30.67
CA ARG A 160 -21.13 -22.52 -30.25
C ARG A 160 -22.03 -23.05 -31.35
N ASP A 161 -22.39 -22.22 -32.32
CA ASP A 161 -23.20 -22.59 -33.47
C ASP A 161 -22.43 -23.50 -34.47
N GLY A 162 -21.10 -23.60 -34.34
CA GLY A 162 -20.24 -24.31 -35.29
C GLY A 162 -19.82 -23.46 -36.49
N GLN A 163 -20.04 -22.14 -36.45
CA GLN A 163 -19.64 -21.21 -37.50
C GLN A 163 -18.10 -21.21 -37.67
N THR A 164 -17.63 -21.48 -38.89
CA THR A 164 -16.19 -21.59 -39.21
C THR A 164 -15.53 -20.28 -39.66
N ASP A 165 -16.26 -19.16 -39.70
CA ASP A 165 -15.69 -17.85 -40.02
C ASP A 165 -14.80 -17.35 -38.88
N SER A 166 -13.55 -17.81 -38.93
CA SER A 166 -12.50 -17.46 -37.98
C SER A 166 -12.24 -15.96 -37.93
N LYS A 167 -12.54 -15.18 -38.99
CA LYS A 167 -12.26 -13.73 -39.02
C LYS A 167 -13.25 -12.96 -38.16
N LEU A 168 -14.55 -13.25 -38.28
CA LEU A 168 -15.58 -12.57 -37.50
C LEU A 168 -15.43 -12.84 -36.00
N ILE A 169 -15.22 -14.10 -35.61
CA ILE A 169 -15.02 -14.49 -34.20
C ILE A 169 -13.78 -13.81 -33.62
N LYS A 170 -12.65 -13.82 -34.35
CA LYS A 170 -11.43 -13.10 -33.94
C LYS A 170 -11.66 -11.60 -33.77
N TYR A 171 -12.41 -10.97 -34.66
CA TYR A 171 -12.76 -9.55 -34.55
C TYR A 171 -13.58 -9.26 -33.30
N LEU A 172 -14.60 -10.08 -33.02
CA LEU A 172 -15.46 -9.92 -31.85
C LEU A 172 -14.67 -10.09 -30.55
N TYR A 173 -13.85 -11.14 -30.44
CA TYR A 173 -13.00 -11.37 -29.27
C TYR A 173 -11.91 -10.32 -29.09
N ALA A 174 -11.29 -9.84 -30.18
CA ALA A 174 -10.32 -8.75 -30.09
C ALA A 174 -10.96 -7.46 -29.55
N ASN A 175 -12.20 -7.15 -29.95
CA ASN A 175 -12.93 -6.00 -29.41
C ASN A 175 -13.36 -6.22 -27.95
N ALA A 176 -13.76 -7.45 -27.58
CA ALA A 176 -14.05 -7.78 -26.19
C ALA A 176 -12.85 -7.50 -25.29
N ILE A 177 -11.64 -7.91 -25.70
CA ILE A 177 -10.39 -7.64 -24.99
C ILE A 177 -10.05 -6.15 -24.97
N LYS A 178 -10.23 -5.46 -26.10
CA LYS A 178 -9.90 -4.04 -26.24
C LYS A 178 -10.72 -3.15 -25.32
N TYR A 179 -12.03 -3.43 -25.20
CA TYR A 179 -12.98 -2.63 -24.42
C TYR A 179 -13.18 -3.14 -22.99
N ASP A 180 -12.38 -4.11 -22.55
CA ASP A 180 -12.42 -4.60 -21.17
C ASP A 180 -11.58 -3.72 -20.24
N ASP A 181 -12.23 -3.28 -19.17
CA ASP A 181 -11.62 -2.54 -18.07
C ASP A 181 -11.68 -3.31 -16.74
N ASP A 182 -12.40 -4.44 -16.67
CA ASP A 182 -12.72 -5.12 -15.41
C ASP A 182 -12.03 -6.48 -15.27
N LEU A 183 -11.97 -7.28 -16.34
CA LEU A 183 -11.54 -8.69 -16.27
C LEU A 183 -10.03 -8.88 -16.49
N ASN A 184 -9.26 -7.82 -16.68
CA ASN A 184 -7.83 -7.88 -17.03
C ASN A 184 -7.54 -8.73 -18.28
N SER A 185 -8.49 -8.79 -19.23
CA SER A 185 -8.36 -9.59 -20.46
C SER A 185 -7.20 -9.16 -21.36
N LYS A 186 -6.66 -7.95 -21.18
CA LYS A 186 -5.41 -7.51 -21.83
C LYS A 186 -4.21 -8.40 -21.46
N ILE A 187 -4.21 -8.97 -20.25
CA ILE A 187 -3.16 -9.87 -19.74
C ILE A 187 -3.60 -11.35 -19.83
N LEU A 188 -4.92 -11.60 -19.79
CA LEU A 188 -5.48 -12.95 -19.71
C LEU A 188 -6.08 -13.48 -21.03
N GLY A 189 -6.16 -12.64 -22.05
CA GLY A 189 -6.83 -12.96 -23.31
C GLY A 189 -8.34 -13.18 -23.14
N ILE A 190 -8.96 -13.85 -24.12
CA ILE A 190 -10.40 -14.13 -24.11
C ILE A 190 -10.80 -15.20 -23.07
N GLY A 191 -9.84 -16.01 -22.60
CA GLY A 191 -10.09 -17.10 -21.65
C GLY A 191 -10.78 -16.64 -20.36
N ILE A 192 -10.55 -15.40 -19.91
CA ILE A 192 -11.21 -14.87 -18.69
C ILE A 192 -12.72 -14.68 -18.85
N PHE A 193 -13.20 -14.41 -20.06
CA PHE A 193 -14.63 -14.35 -20.33
C PHE A 193 -15.25 -15.76 -20.36
N HIS A 194 -14.56 -16.75 -20.92
CA HIS A 194 -15.04 -18.14 -20.84
C HIS A 194 -15.06 -18.63 -19.38
N GLN A 195 -14.04 -18.30 -18.59
CA GLN A 195 -13.98 -18.59 -17.15
C GLN A 195 -15.12 -17.92 -16.39
N SER A 196 -15.45 -16.65 -16.65
CA SER A 196 -16.56 -15.95 -15.99
C SER A 196 -17.93 -16.58 -16.32
N ASN A 197 -18.05 -17.22 -17.49
CA ASN A 197 -19.22 -18.00 -17.91
C ASN A 197 -19.17 -19.48 -17.48
N LYS A 198 -18.15 -19.89 -16.70
CA LYS A 198 -17.93 -21.28 -16.24
C LYS A 198 -17.72 -22.30 -17.37
N CYS A 199 -17.31 -21.83 -18.54
CA CYS A 199 -16.91 -22.65 -19.69
C CYS A 199 -15.43 -23.04 -19.56
N TRP A 200 -15.13 -24.01 -18.70
CA TRP A 200 -13.74 -24.31 -18.28
C TRP A 200 -12.87 -24.92 -19.38
N GLU A 201 -13.44 -25.73 -20.28
CA GLU A 201 -12.71 -26.32 -21.40
C GLU A 201 -12.29 -25.25 -22.41
N GLU A 202 -13.23 -24.40 -22.79
CA GLU A 202 -13.00 -23.28 -23.70
C GLU A 202 -12.06 -22.25 -23.08
N ALA A 203 -12.20 -21.97 -21.78
CA ALA A 203 -11.29 -21.11 -21.04
C ALA A 203 -9.86 -21.65 -21.05
N ASN A 204 -9.67 -22.93 -20.72
CA ASN A 204 -8.36 -23.56 -20.69
C ASN A 204 -7.69 -23.51 -22.07
N LYS A 205 -8.41 -23.88 -23.14
CA LYS A 205 -7.92 -23.80 -24.51
C LYS A 205 -7.52 -22.37 -24.89
N ALA A 206 -8.39 -21.40 -24.63
CA ALA A 206 -8.13 -19.99 -24.91
C ALA A 206 -6.91 -19.46 -24.14
N TYR A 207 -6.74 -19.83 -22.87
CA TYR A 207 -5.56 -19.44 -22.09
C TYR A 207 -4.27 -20.07 -22.62
N LEU A 208 -4.28 -21.35 -23.00
CA LEU A 208 -3.11 -22.03 -23.56
C LEU A 208 -2.71 -21.47 -24.92
N ASP A 209 -3.68 -21.18 -25.79
CA ASP A 209 -3.42 -20.58 -27.10
C ASP A 209 -2.91 -19.14 -26.95
N PHE A 210 -3.48 -18.38 -25.99
CA PHE A 210 -2.95 -17.07 -25.64
C PHE A 210 -1.51 -17.18 -25.12
N TYR A 211 -1.22 -18.11 -24.21
CA TYR A 211 0.13 -18.35 -23.68
C TYR A 211 1.15 -18.70 -24.77
N LYS A 212 0.78 -19.54 -25.75
CA LYS A 212 1.63 -19.86 -26.92
C LYS A 212 1.91 -18.63 -27.78
N TYR A 213 0.96 -17.69 -27.88
CA TYR A 213 1.12 -16.46 -28.64
C TYR A 213 2.08 -15.48 -27.94
N VAL A 214 1.98 -15.32 -26.61
CA VAL A 214 2.76 -14.30 -25.89
C VAL A 214 4.21 -14.72 -25.55
N LYS A 215 4.60 -15.99 -25.75
CA LYS A 215 5.91 -16.67 -25.51
C LYS A 215 6.84 -16.08 -24.43
N ASN A 216 7.33 -14.85 -24.59
CA ASN A 216 8.33 -14.18 -23.75
C ASN A 216 7.77 -13.16 -22.73
N LEU A 217 6.47 -12.83 -22.78
CA LEU A 217 5.81 -11.86 -21.88
C LEU A 217 4.87 -12.55 -20.86
N CYS A 218 5.20 -13.76 -20.44
CA CYS A 218 4.30 -14.55 -19.61
C CYS A 218 4.12 -13.92 -18.22
N SER A 219 2.86 -13.63 -17.86
CA SER A 219 2.47 -13.21 -16.52
C SER A 219 2.20 -14.44 -15.65
N ASP A 220 2.67 -14.37 -14.41
CA ASP A 220 2.32 -15.24 -13.30
C ASP A 220 0.80 -15.43 -13.15
N VAL A 221 0.01 -14.36 -13.34
CA VAL A 221 -1.46 -14.39 -13.28
C VAL A 221 -2.07 -15.24 -14.40
N LEU A 222 -1.51 -15.22 -15.61
CA LEU A 222 -1.97 -16.07 -16.72
C LEU A 222 -1.71 -17.55 -16.41
N LEU A 223 -0.50 -17.89 -15.94
CA LEU A 223 -0.15 -19.26 -15.55
C LEU A 223 -1.04 -19.77 -14.42
N TYR A 224 -1.34 -18.93 -13.43
CA TYR A 224 -2.28 -19.24 -12.37
C TYR A 224 -3.68 -19.57 -12.91
N ASN A 225 -4.21 -18.78 -13.86
CA ASN A 225 -5.54 -19.04 -14.43
C ASN A 225 -5.55 -20.30 -15.32
N ILE A 226 -4.46 -20.59 -16.05
CA ILE A 226 -4.30 -21.89 -16.74
C ILE A 226 -4.37 -23.03 -15.72
N ALA A 227 -3.58 -22.96 -14.65
CA ALA A 227 -3.59 -23.97 -13.59
C ALA A 227 -4.97 -24.13 -12.93
N TYR A 228 -5.65 -23.01 -12.66
CA TYR A 228 -6.98 -23.01 -12.08
C TYR A 228 -8.03 -23.61 -13.02
N SER A 229 -7.94 -23.36 -14.32
CA SER A 229 -8.82 -24.01 -15.30
C SER A 229 -8.60 -25.52 -15.34
N PHE A 230 -7.35 -26.01 -15.27
CA PHE A 230 -7.06 -27.44 -15.13
C PHE A 230 -7.59 -28.04 -13.81
N GLU A 231 -7.48 -27.31 -12.70
CA GLU A 231 -8.09 -27.70 -11.41
C GLU A 231 -9.60 -27.94 -11.56
N LYS A 232 -10.31 -27.06 -12.29
CA LYS A 232 -11.75 -27.18 -12.53
C LYS A 232 -12.13 -28.29 -13.50
N LEU A 233 -11.21 -28.68 -14.36
CA LEU A 233 -11.33 -29.84 -15.24
C LEU A 233 -10.85 -31.14 -14.56
N PHE A 234 -10.54 -31.11 -13.26
CA PHE A 234 -10.04 -32.26 -12.48
C PHE A 234 -8.72 -32.84 -13.01
N ASN A 235 -8.00 -32.12 -13.87
CA ASN A 235 -6.67 -32.48 -14.34
C ASN A 235 -5.61 -31.93 -13.39
N TYR A 236 -5.42 -32.62 -12.26
CA TYR A 236 -4.56 -32.18 -11.18
C TYR A 236 -3.07 -32.16 -11.55
N GLN A 237 -2.63 -33.07 -12.43
CA GLN A 237 -1.24 -33.15 -12.87
C GLN A 237 -0.81 -31.90 -13.65
N GLU A 238 -1.61 -31.46 -14.63
CA GLU A 238 -1.30 -30.23 -15.36
C GLU A 238 -1.55 -28.98 -14.49
N ALA A 239 -2.54 -29.01 -13.59
CA ALA A 239 -2.73 -27.92 -12.63
C ALA A 239 -1.48 -27.70 -11.75
N GLU A 240 -0.91 -28.78 -11.19
CA GLU A 240 0.32 -28.74 -10.38
C GLU A 240 1.47 -28.07 -11.15
N LYS A 241 1.72 -28.50 -12.39
CA LYS A 241 2.77 -27.99 -13.27
C LYS A 241 2.64 -26.49 -13.53
N TYR A 242 1.44 -26.01 -13.87
CA TYR A 242 1.24 -24.59 -14.16
C TYR A 242 1.26 -23.72 -12.89
N TYR A 243 0.79 -24.23 -11.74
CA TYR A 243 0.95 -23.53 -10.46
C TYR A 243 2.43 -23.39 -10.06
N LYS A 244 3.23 -24.45 -10.21
CA LYS A 244 4.69 -24.39 -9.96
C LYS A 244 5.36 -23.34 -10.85
N LYS A 245 5.03 -23.30 -12.15
CA LYS A 245 5.52 -22.26 -13.08
C LYS A 245 5.09 -20.84 -12.68
N ALA A 246 3.86 -20.66 -12.19
CA ALA A 246 3.40 -19.36 -11.69
C ALA A 246 4.24 -18.89 -10.49
N LEU A 247 4.53 -19.80 -9.56
CA LEU A 247 5.34 -19.54 -8.36
C LEU A 247 6.83 -19.29 -8.68
N GLU A 248 7.36 -19.84 -9.77
CA GLU A 248 8.71 -19.50 -10.28
C GLU A 248 8.82 -18.04 -10.74
N LEU A 249 7.71 -17.42 -11.13
CA LEU A 249 7.64 -16.00 -11.51
C LEU A 249 7.33 -15.09 -10.33
N ASN A 250 6.46 -15.54 -9.43
CA ASN A 250 6.05 -14.79 -8.25
C ASN A 250 5.75 -15.73 -7.07
N TYR A 251 6.75 -15.92 -6.21
CA TYR A 251 6.65 -16.76 -5.03
C TYR A 251 5.93 -16.06 -3.86
N GLN A 252 5.58 -14.78 -3.99
CA GLN A 252 4.94 -14.00 -2.92
C GLN A 252 3.42 -14.17 -2.87
N GLU A 253 2.79 -14.68 -3.93
CA GLU A 253 1.34 -14.83 -4.01
C GLU A 253 0.83 -15.96 -3.12
N CYS A 254 0.21 -15.60 -2.00
CA CYS A 254 -0.28 -16.57 -1.02
C CYS A 254 -1.37 -17.50 -1.59
N ASP A 255 -2.22 -17.00 -2.48
CA ASP A 255 -3.30 -17.77 -3.11
C ASP A 255 -2.76 -18.85 -4.05
N PHE A 256 -1.59 -18.64 -4.68
CA PHE A 256 -0.98 -19.61 -5.58
C PHE A 256 -0.50 -20.83 -4.80
N HIS A 257 0.19 -20.59 -3.67
CA HIS A 257 0.58 -21.63 -2.72
C HIS A 257 -0.65 -22.41 -2.20
N TYR A 258 -1.71 -21.69 -1.84
CA TYR A 258 -2.90 -22.32 -1.27
C TYR A 258 -3.59 -23.25 -2.26
N ARG A 259 -3.76 -22.80 -3.51
CA ARG A 259 -4.38 -23.59 -4.57
C ARG A 259 -3.53 -24.80 -4.94
N LEU A 260 -2.22 -24.63 -5.06
CA LEU A 260 -1.30 -25.74 -5.28
C LEU A 260 -1.38 -26.77 -4.14
N GLY A 261 -1.43 -26.30 -2.88
CA GLY A 261 -1.66 -27.17 -1.72
C GLY A 261 -2.97 -27.98 -1.83
N ILE A 262 -4.06 -27.37 -2.31
CA ILE A 262 -5.32 -28.10 -2.58
C ILE A 262 -5.15 -29.18 -3.64
N VAL A 263 -4.50 -28.85 -4.75
CA VAL A 263 -4.27 -29.80 -5.86
C VAL A 263 -3.45 -30.99 -5.37
N LEU A 264 -2.37 -30.73 -4.64
CA LEU A 264 -1.52 -31.78 -4.07
C LEU A 264 -2.25 -32.63 -3.02
N GLU A 265 -3.05 -32.00 -2.15
CA GLU A 265 -3.90 -32.73 -1.20
C GLU A 265 -4.90 -33.65 -1.92
N LYS A 266 -5.48 -33.20 -3.05
CA LYS A 266 -6.40 -34.02 -3.87
C LYS A 266 -5.69 -35.19 -4.55
N MET A 267 -4.38 -35.07 -4.80
CA MET A 267 -3.52 -36.13 -5.30
C MET A 267 -2.91 -37.00 -4.18
N ALA A 268 -3.32 -36.82 -2.92
CA ALA A 268 -2.76 -37.48 -1.73
C ALA A 268 -1.25 -37.25 -1.51
N LYS A 269 -0.68 -36.19 -2.10
CA LYS A 269 0.72 -35.76 -1.89
C LYS A 269 0.82 -34.87 -0.64
N TYR A 270 0.58 -35.44 0.53
CA TYR A 270 0.44 -34.68 1.79
C TYR A 270 1.72 -33.95 2.22
N GLU A 271 2.89 -34.53 1.97
CA GLU A 271 4.19 -33.91 2.30
C GLU A 271 4.38 -32.58 1.56
N GLU A 272 4.28 -32.60 0.22
CA GLU A 272 4.35 -31.39 -0.61
C GLU A 272 3.22 -30.41 -0.25
N ALA A 273 1.98 -30.90 -0.06
CA ALA A 273 0.85 -30.05 0.28
C ALA A 273 1.08 -29.27 1.59
N SER A 274 1.68 -29.92 2.60
CA SER A 274 1.98 -29.29 3.88
C SER A 274 2.95 -28.11 3.73
N ILE A 275 3.99 -28.28 2.91
CA ILE A 275 4.97 -27.23 2.59
C ILE A 275 4.28 -26.03 1.96
N TYR A 276 3.38 -26.25 0.99
CA TYR A 276 2.68 -25.15 0.32
C TYR A 276 1.67 -24.45 1.23
N TYR A 277 0.95 -25.17 2.11
CA TYR A 277 0.11 -24.54 3.12
C TYR A 277 0.90 -23.71 4.13
N GLU A 278 2.08 -24.19 4.55
CA GLU A 278 2.98 -23.41 5.40
C GLU A 278 3.44 -22.12 4.70
N ASN A 279 3.78 -22.21 3.40
CA ASN A 279 4.13 -21.04 2.58
C ASN A 279 2.95 -20.06 2.40
N THR A 280 1.70 -20.55 2.32
CA THR A 280 0.50 -19.69 2.33
C THR A 280 0.40 -18.92 3.64
N ILE A 281 0.52 -19.59 4.79
CA ILE A 281 0.41 -18.95 6.11
C ILE A 281 1.49 -17.88 6.28
N LYS A 282 2.73 -18.18 5.85
CA LYS A 282 3.87 -17.26 5.88
C LYS A 282 3.71 -16.02 4.99
N ARG A 283 2.73 -15.99 4.08
CA ARG A 283 2.52 -14.91 3.08
C ARG A 283 1.12 -14.31 3.08
N SER A 284 0.20 -14.82 3.90
CA SER A 284 -1.16 -14.28 3.97
C SER A 284 -1.23 -13.07 4.89
N ASN A 285 -1.51 -11.89 4.35
CA ASN A 285 -1.68 -10.65 5.13
C ASN A 285 -2.82 -10.73 6.18
N THR A 286 -3.75 -11.68 6.03
CA THR A 286 -4.87 -11.88 6.95
C THR A 286 -4.70 -13.18 7.71
N HIS A 287 -4.87 -13.15 9.02
CA HIS A 287 -4.91 -14.38 9.79
C HIS A 287 -6.22 -15.14 9.51
N ARG A 288 -6.11 -16.32 8.89
CA ARG A 288 -7.24 -17.18 8.53
C ARG A 288 -7.08 -18.54 9.22
N PRO A 289 -7.83 -18.82 10.31
CA PRO A 289 -7.74 -20.09 11.04
C PRO A 289 -7.92 -21.32 10.15
N PHE A 290 -8.79 -21.26 9.13
CA PHE A 290 -9.01 -22.35 8.18
C PHE A 290 -7.72 -22.80 7.43
N LEU A 291 -6.76 -21.91 7.20
CA LEU A 291 -5.49 -22.28 6.57
C LEU A 291 -4.67 -23.23 7.46
N TYR A 292 -4.70 -22.99 8.78
CA TYR A 292 -4.04 -23.85 9.76
C TYR A 292 -4.72 -25.22 9.82
N PHE A 293 -6.05 -25.27 9.73
CA PHE A 293 -6.80 -26.54 9.65
C PHE A 293 -6.37 -27.40 8.46
N ARG A 294 -6.20 -26.81 7.27
CA ARG A 294 -5.75 -27.57 6.08
C ARG A 294 -4.33 -28.11 6.22
N LEU A 295 -3.43 -27.32 6.82
CA LEU A 295 -2.09 -27.79 7.17
C LEU A 295 -2.16 -28.94 8.17
N CYS A 296 -2.93 -28.80 9.26
CA CYS A 296 -3.08 -29.84 10.27
C CYS A 296 -3.67 -31.13 9.70
N LYS A 297 -4.59 -31.04 8.74
CA LYS A 297 -5.13 -32.22 8.04
C LYS A 297 -4.02 -32.98 7.30
N CYS A 298 -3.10 -32.28 6.64
CA CYS A 298 -1.97 -32.92 5.97
C CYS A 298 -1.00 -33.53 6.98
N LEU A 299 -0.65 -32.81 8.05
CA LEU A 299 0.23 -33.31 9.11
C LEU A 299 -0.35 -34.54 9.82
N ASN A 300 -1.67 -34.59 10.01
CA ASN A 300 -2.34 -35.75 10.57
C ASN A 300 -2.25 -36.97 9.67
N ALA A 301 -2.36 -36.79 8.34
CA ALA A 301 -2.19 -37.85 7.36
C ALA A 301 -0.73 -38.35 7.27
N LEU A 302 0.23 -37.52 7.67
CA LEU A 302 1.67 -37.84 7.77
C LEU A 302 2.09 -38.34 9.16
N GLU A 303 1.16 -38.41 10.12
CA GLU A 303 1.43 -38.78 11.52
C GLU A 303 2.43 -37.84 12.24
N GLU A 304 2.61 -36.61 11.76
CA GLU A 304 3.48 -35.59 12.36
C GLU A 304 2.81 -34.86 13.55
N TYR A 305 2.42 -35.61 14.58
CA TYR A 305 1.59 -35.08 15.68
C TYR A 305 2.24 -33.95 16.48
N LYS A 306 3.57 -33.94 16.60
CA LYS A 306 4.30 -32.87 17.29
C LYS A 306 4.16 -31.53 16.56
N LYS A 307 4.45 -31.51 15.25
CA LYS A 307 4.33 -30.31 14.41
C LYS A 307 2.86 -29.87 14.33
N LEU A 308 1.93 -30.82 14.24
CA LEU A 308 0.49 -30.54 14.28
C LEU A 308 0.09 -29.81 15.55
N SER A 309 0.53 -30.29 16.73
CA SER A 309 0.23 -29.64 18.01
C SER A 309 0.76 -28.21 18.06
N GLU A 310 1.99 -27.98 17.58
CA GLU A 310 2.58 -26.64 17.53
C GLU A 310 1.78 -25.68 16.62
N ILE A 311 1.36 -26.14 15.44
CA ILE A 311 0.56 -25.34 14.50
C ILE A 311 -0.84 -25.05 15.06
N LEU A 312 -1.48 -26.02 15.72
CA LEU A 312 -2.76 -25.81 16.40
C LEU A 312 -2.63 -24.78 17.50
N SER A 313 -1.62 -24.88 18.36
CA SER A 313 -1.36 -23.87 19.39
C SER A 313 -1.17 -22.49 18.77
N GLN A 314 -0.38 -22.34 17.71
CA GLN A 314 -0.24 -21.06 17.01
C GLN A 314 -1.56 -20.50 16.47
N SER A 315 -2.45 -21.37 15.98
CA SER A 315 -3.77 -20.98 15.49
C SER A 315 -4.71 -20.52 16.60
N GLN A 316 -4.56 -21.07 17.81
CA GLN A 316 -5.37 -20.76 18.99
C GLN A 316 -4.84 -19.60 19.82
N ILE A 317 -3.52 -19.38 19.82
CA ILE A 317 -2.83 -18.33 20.57
C ILE A 317 -3.15 -16.94 20.00
N ILE A 318 -3.25 -16.84 18.68
CA ILE A 318 -3.53 -15.57 18.00
C ILE A 318 -5.00 -15.56 17.59
N GLN A 319 -5.88 -15.34 18.55
CA GLN A 319 -7.32 -15.33 18.29
C GLN A 319 -7.74 -14.05 17.56
N ASN A 320 -8.73 -14.19 16.67
CA ASN A 320 -9.38 -13.03 16.06
C ASN A 320 -10.19 -12.20 17.08
N GLN A 321 -10.47 -12.76 18.26
CA GLN A 321 -11.10 -12.07 19.38
C GLN A 321 -10.28 -12.27 20.66
N PRO A 322 -9.47 -11.29 21.05
CA PRO A 322 -8.79 -11.27 22.33
C PRO A 322 -9.80 -11.40 23.47
N TYR A 323 -9.47 -12.19 24.49
CA TYR A 323 -10.35 -12.46 25.62
C TYR A 323 -10.81 -11.16 26.31
N GLY A 324 -12.11 -11.04 26.57
CA GLY A 324 -12.69 -9.91 27.32
C GLY A 324 -13.01 -8.65 26.51
N LEU A 325 -12.83 -8.65 25.18
CA LEU A 325 -13.21 -7.53 24.30
C LEU A 325 -14.44 -7.88 23.46
N SER A 326 -15.40 -6.95 23.37
CA SER A 326 -16.57 -7.12 22.50
C SER A 326 -16.22 -6.92 21.02
N GLU A 327 -16.99 -7.56 20.13
CA GLU A 327 -16.83 -7.38 18.68
C GLU A 327 -16.94 -5.92 18.23
N ASP A 328 -17.78 -5.13 18.93
CA ASP A 328 -17.98 -3.71 18.65
C ASP A 328 -16.72 -2.87 18.88
N ILE A 329 -15.95 -3.18 19.92
CA ILE A 329 -14.69 -2.50 20.23
C ILE A 329 -13.62 -2.81 19.17
N LEU A 330 -13.62 -4.04 18.64
CA LEU A 330 -12.68 -4.48 17.60
C LEU A 330 -13.00 -3.96 16.19
N LYS A 331 -14.10 -3.20 16.01
CA LYS A 331 -14.39 -2.46 14.76
C LYS A 331 -13.37 -1.34 14.53
N ASP A 332 -12.80 -0.77 15.59
CA ASP A 332 -11.68 0.16 15.45
C ASP A 332 -10.41 -0.60 15.02
N LYS A 333 -9.97 -0.34 13.79
CA LYS A 333 -8.79 -0.97 13.20
C LYS A 333 -7.50 -0.70 13.98
N ASN A 334 -7.35 0.49 14.56
CA ASN A 334 -6.14 0.85 15.31
C ASN A 334 -6.11 0.11 16.64
N LEU A 335 -7.24 0.07 17.35
CA LEU A 335 -7.35 -0.70 18.58
C LEU A 335 -7.18 -2.20 18.32
N ARG A 336 -7.82 -2.76 17.29
CA ARG A 336 -7.62 -4.16 16.88
C ARG A 336 -6.14 -4.48 16.65
N ARG A 337 -5.41 -3.62 15.92
CA ARG A 337 -3.97 -3.80 15.68
C ARG A 337 -3.17 -3.78 16.97
N ARG A 338 -3.45 -2.84 17.87
CA ARG A 338 -2.78 -2.75 19.18
C ARG A 338 -2.96 -4.04 19.97
N VAL A 339 -4.20 -4.50 20.12
CA VAL A 339 -4.48 -5.71 20.91
C VAL A 339 -3.88 -6.95 20.26
N PHE A 340 -4.05 -7.10 18.93
CA PHE A 340 -3.46 -8.23 18.21
C PHE A 340 -1.93 -8.25 18.27
N TYR A 341 -1.29 -7.09 18.20
CA TYR A 341 0.15 -6.98 18.39
C TYR A 341 0.57 -7.37 19.81
N THR A 342 -0.17 -6.95 20.84
CA THR A 342 0.06 -7.36 22.22
C THR A 342 -0.04 -8.88 22.39
N GLU A 343 -1.02 -9.53 21.76
CA GLU A 343 -1.11 -11.00 21.75
C GLU A 343 0.08 -11.66 21.05
N CYS A 344 0.50 -11.12 19.91
CA CYS A 344 1.71 -11.59 19.22
C CYS A 344 2.96 -11.40 20.10
N TYR A 345 3.09 -10.24 20.75
CA TYR A 345 4.19 -9.92 21.64
C TYR A 345 4.24 -10.87 22.83
N LYS A 346 3.11 -11.18 23.47
CA LYS A 346 3.10 -12.07 24.65
C LYS A 346 3.42 -13.52 24.28
N ASN A 347 2.93 -13.99 23.14
CA ASN A 347 2.86 -15.43 22.90
C ASN A 347 3.80 -15.96 21.80
N LEU A 348 4.27 -15.12 20.88
CA LEU A 348 5.22 -15.56 19.84
C LEU A 348 6.66 -15.53 20.36
N LYS A 349 7.40 -16.62 20.11
CA LYS A 349 8.84 -16.66 20.35
C LYS A 349 9.59 -15.87 19.28
N ILE A 350 10.80 -15.40 19.62
CA ILE A 350 11.72 -14.81 18.66
C ILE A 350 12.29 -15.90 17.74
N ILE A 351 12.41 -15.56 16.46
CA ILE A 351 12.98 -16.40 15.41
C ILE A 351 14.34 -15.82 15.03
N ASP A 352 15.41 -16.56 15.35
CA ASP A 352 16.78 -16.06 15.27
C ASP A 352 17.23 -15.70 13.85
N ASN A 353 16.85 -16.47 12.85
CA ASN A 353 17.26 -16.28 11.46
C ASN A 353 16.28 -15.40 10.65
N MET A 354 15.59 -14.46 11.30
CA MET A 354 14.60 -13.59 10.64
C MET A 354 14.98 -12.11 10.75
N ILE A 355 14.97 -11.43 9.60
CA ILE A 355 15.25 -9.99 9.50
C ILE A 355 14.07 -9.28 8.86
N LEU A 356 13.51 -8.29 9.55
CA LEU A 356 12.44 -7.44 9.05
C LEU A 356 13.00 -6.09 8.61
N TYR A 357 12.65 -5.68 7.39
CA TYR A 357 13.04 -4.42 6.77
C TYR A 357 11.81 -3.56 6.51
N GLU A 358 11.84 -2.31 6.94
CA GLU A 358 10.81 -1.31 6.64
C GLU A 358 11.47 0.01 6.23
N SER A 359 11.13 0.52 5.04
CA SER A 359 11.54 1.86 4.61
C SER A 359 10.33 2.77 4.39
N PHE A 360 10.38 3.98 4.97
CA PHE A 360 9.35 5.03 4.84
C PHE A 360 7.92 4.49 5.06
N HIS A 361 7.72 3.74 6.14
CA HIS A 361 6.45 3.10 6.48
C HIS A 361 5.92 2.13 5.41
N GLY A 362 6.83 1.43 4.73
CA GLY A 362 6.53 0.48 3.67
C GLY A 362 6.08 1.12 2.35
N LYS A 363 6.28 2.44 2.16
CA LYS A 363 5.95 3.12 0.89
C LYS A 363 6.88 2.74 -0.26
N SER A 364 8.10 2.31 0.04
CA SER A 364 9.10 1.92 -0.95
C SER A 364 9.96 0.78 -0.42
N MET A 365 10.73 0.17 -1.33
CA MET A 365 11.83 -0.75 -1.03
C MET A 365 13.14 -0.04 -1.42
N SER A 366 13.63 0.85 -0.56
CA SER A 366 14.74 1.78 -0.88
C SER A 366 15.56 2.21 0.35
N CYS A 367 16.49 3.16 0.17
CA CYS A 367 17.30 3.77 1.23
C CYS A 367 18.23 2.75 1.95
N ASN A 368 18.69 3.09 3.15
CA ASN A 368 19.65 2.31 3.93
C ASN A 368 19.19 0.86 4.16
N PRO A 369 17.92 0.58 4.52
CA PRO A 369 17.44 -0.81 4.67
C PRO A 369 17.58 -1.62 3.38
N TYR A 370 17.38 -1.00 2.21
CA TYR A 370 17.53 -1.66 0.92
C TYR A 370 18.97 -2.01 0.59
N ALA A 371 19.91 -1.08 0.84
CA ALA A 371 21.33 -1.34 0.62
C ALA A 371 21.86 -2.44 1.56
N ILE A 372 21.48 -2.41 2.84
CA ILE A 372 21.79 -3.48 3.80
C ILE A 372 21.21 -4.81 3.32
N PHE A 373 19.94 -4.83 2.90
CA PHE A 373 19.30 -6.03 2.38
C PHE A 373 20.05 -6.62 1.17
N LEU A 374 20.42 -5.77 0.19
CA LEU A 374 21.20 -6.21 -0.97
C LEU A 374 22.54 -6.80 -0.55
N TYR A 375 23.26 -6.12 0.34
CA TYR A 375 24.54 -6.57 0.85
C TYR A 375 24.42 -7.94 1.55
N LEU A 376 23.42 -8.11 2.42
CA LEU A 376 23.20 -9.37 3.15
C LEU A 376 22.84 -10.53 2.22
N LEU A 377 22.10 -10.29 1.13
CA LEU A 377 21.81 -11.33 0.14
C LEU A 377 23.07 -11.85 -0.58
N GLU A 378 24.14 -11.06 -0.63
CA GLU A 378 25.43 -11.44 -1.23
C GLU A 378 26.31 -12.22 -0.23
N GLN A 379 25.99 -12.21 1.06
CA GLN A 379 26.79 -12.84 2.10
C GLN A 379 26.37 -14.28 2.38
N ASN A 380 27.34 -15.20 2.42
CA ASN A 380 27.09 -16.62 2.71
C ASN A 380 26.44 -16.85 4.08
N ALA A 381 26.83 -16.08 5.10
CA ALA A 381 26.31 -16.21 6.47
C ALA A 381 24.79 -15.95 6.59
N PHE A 382 24.20 -15.29 5.60
CA PHE A 382 22.78 -14.90 5.62
C PHE A 382 21.92 -15.68 4.60
N LYS A 383 22.46 -16.71 3.95
CA LYS A 383 21.72 -17.51 2.95
C LYS A 383 20.48 -18.20 3.52
N ASP A 384 20.57 -18.69 4.76
CA ASP A 384 19.47 -19.38 5.45
C ASP A 384 18.55 -18.43 6.23
N PHE A 385 18.78 -17.12 6.15
CA PHE A 385 17.92 -16.13 6.77
C PHE A 385 16.65 -15.90 5.95
N THR A 386 15.55 -15.68 6.67
CA THR A 386 14.29 -15.21 6.09
C THR A 386 14.25 -13.68 6.15
N HIS A 387 14.13 -13.06 4.98
CA HIS A 387 14.07 -11.61 4.82
C HIS A 387 12.61 -11.17 4.65
N ILE A 388 12.06 -10.51 5.67
CA ILE A 388 10.71 -9.95 5.66
C ILE A 388 10.78 -8.49 5.19
N TRP A 389 10.22 -8.18 4.03
CA TRP A 389 10.13 -6.82 3.51
C TRP A 389 8.73 -6.25 3.67
N VAL A 390 8.62 -5.12 4.36
CA VAL A 390 7.35 -4.43 4.57
C VAL A 390 7.09 -3.49 3.39
N VAL A 391 6.05 -3.77 2.61
CA VAL A 391 5.65 -3.00 1.43
C VAL A 391 4.13 -2.83 1.38
N ASN A 392 3.66 -1.60 1.16
CA ASN A 392 2.22 -1.30 1.09
C ASN A 392 1.59 -1.74 -0.24
N ASP A 393 2.40 -1.83 -1.29
CA ASP A 393 2.06 -2.27 -2.62
C ASP A 393 3.10 -3.29 -3.10
N LEU A 394 2.67 -4.44 -3.62
CA LEU A 394 3.58 -5.46 -4.17
C LEU A 394 4.08 -5.09 -5.58
N SER A 395 3.46 -4.12 -6.25
CA SER A 395 3.86 -3.67 -7.60
C SER A 395 5.27 -3.07 -7.62
N ILE A 396 5.69 -2.42 -6.53
CA ILE A 396 7.01 -1.79 -6.39
C ILE A 396 8.16 -2.79 -6.15
N VAL A 397 7.84 -4.04 -5.80
CA VAL A 397 8.86 -5.07 -5.53
C VAL A 397 9.47 -5.52 -6.86
N LYS A 398 10.79 -5.39 -7.01
CA LYS A 398 11.51 -5.85 -8.21
C LYS A 398 11.26 -7.35 -8.45
N ASN A 399 10.97 -7.76 -9.68
CA ASN A 399 10.64 -9.15 -10.05
C ASN A 399 11.67 -10.18 -9.54
N LYS A 400 12.96 -9.83 -9.48
CA LYS A 400 13.99 -10.74 -8.94
C LYS A 400 13.70 -11.16 -7.50
N PHE A 401 13.17 -10.26 -6.66
CA PHE A 401 12.86 -10.56 -5.26
C PHE A 401 11.53 -11.29 -5.11
N LYS A 402 10.55 -11.05 -6.01
CA LYS A 402 9.28 -11.78 -6.02
C LYS A 402 9.50 -13.30 -6.15
N LYS A 403 10.54 -13.71 -6.87
CA LYS A 403 10.89 -15.12 -7.10
C LYS A 403 11.60 -15.80 -5.93
N MET A 404 12.13 -15.04 -4.97
CA MET A 404 12.99 -15.58 -3.91
C MET A 404 12.14 -16.21 -2.80
N LYS A 405 12.45 -17.47 -2.44
CA LYS A 405 11.71 -18.22 -1.41
C LYS A 405 11.96 -17.72 0.01
N ASN A 406 13.18 -17.25 0.27
CA ASN A 406 13.62 -16.70 1.55
C ASN A 406 13.29 -15.20 1.70
N VAL A 407 12.68 -14.57 0.69
CA VAL A 407 12.12 -13.23 0.80
C VAL A 407 10.60 -13.34 0.96
N ILE A 408 10.05 -12.60 1.92
CA ILE A 408 8.61 -12.53 2.20
C ILE A 408 8.20 -11.07 2.20
N CYS A 409 7.28 -10.69 1.31
CA CYS A 409 6.73 -9.34 1.28
C CYS A 409 5.43 -9.27 2.09
N VAL A 410 5.31 -8.30 3.01
CA VAL A 410 4.15 -8.14 3.89
C VAL A 410 3.62 -6.72 3.90
N LYS A 411 2.29 -6.57 3.98
CA LYS A 411 1.65 -5.25 4.02
C LYS A 411 1.70 -4.66 5.42
N ARG A 412 2.13 -3.40 5.55
CA ARG A 412 2.18 -2.71 6.85
C ARG A 412 0.82 -2.71 7.56
N GLY A 413 0.82 -3.01 8.85
CA GLY A 413 -0.38 -3.06 9.69
C GLY A 413 -1.36 -4.18 9.34
N SER A 414 -0.95 -5.17 8.54
CA SER A 414 -1.65 -6.44 8.35
C SER A 414 -1.39 -7.39 9.53
N ASP A 415 -2.20 -8.44 9.69
CA ASP A 415 -2.02 -9.40 10.78
C ASP A 415 -0.63 -10.06 10.69
N LEU A 416 -0.18 -10.39 9.48
CA LEU A 416 1.15 -11.00 9.24
C LEU A 416 2.30 -10.04 9.57
N TYR A 417 2.15 -8.74 9.27
CA TYR A 417 3.11 -7.74 9.67
C TYR A 417 3.27 -7.68 11.19
N LEU A 418 2.17 -7.72 11.94
CA LEU A 418 2.21 -7.71 13.41
C LEU A 418 2.91 -8.95 13.96
N LYS A 419 2.66 -10.13 13.38
CA LYS A 419 3.34 -11.38 13.74
C LYS A 419 4.85 -11.29 13.53
N TYR A 420 5.30 -10.88 12.36
CA TYR A 420 6.74 -10.76 12.08
C TYR A 420 7.41 -9.64 12.86
N LEU A 421 6.74 -8.50 13.08
CA LEU A 421 7.27 -7.43 13.92
C LEU A 421 7.49 -7.90 15.38
N ALA A 422 6.64 -8.79 15.88
CA ALA A 422 6.74 -9.34 17.23
C ALA A 422 7.71 -10.54 17.37
N SER A 423 8.10 -11.19 16.27
CA SER A 423 8.88 -12.44 16.28
C SER A 423 10.23 -12.38 15.56
N ALA A 424 10.45 -11.44 14.64
CA ALA A 424 11.75 -11.32 13.97
C ALA A 424 12.83 -10.86 14.97
N LYS A 425 13.98 -11.54 14.99
CA LYS A 425 15.11 -11.14 15.85
C LYS A 425 15.72 -9.80 15.43
N TYR A 426 15.87 -9.57 14.14
CA TYR A 426 16.52 -8.38 13.61
C TYR A 426 15.49 -7.47 12.94
N LEU A 427 15.41 -6.22 13.39
CA LEU A 427 14.53 -5.19 12.85
C LEU A 427 15.36 -4.05 12.27
N ILE A 428 15.12 -3.67 11.03
CA ILE A 428 15.86 -2.61 10.32
C ILE A 428 14.84 -1.60 9.77
N ASN A 429 14.90 -0.37 10.25
CA ASN A 429 13.99 0.72 9.85
C ASN A 429 14.76 2.03 9.64
N ASN A 430 14.29 2.90 8.74
CA ASN A 430 14.89 4.21 8.47
C ASN A 430 14.05 5.39 8.98
N VAL A 431 12.88 5.11 9.55
CA VAL A 431 11.94 6.05 10.13
C VAL A 431 11.49 5.53 11.50
N THR A 432 10.19 5.27 11.69
CA THR A 432 9.63 4.73 12.91
C THR A 432 8.73 3.52 12.62
N PHE A 433 8.72 2.58 13.57
CA PHE A 433 7.64 1.63 13.70
C PHE A 433 6.39 2.32 14.31
N PRO A 434 5.19 1.75 14.13
CA PRO A 434 3.96 2.28 14.69
C PRO A 434 4.00 2.47 16.21
N GLU A 435 3.15 3.34 16.74
CA GLU A 435 3.09 3.69 18.18
C GLU A 435 2.86 2.50 19.11
N TYR A 436 2.29 1.40 18.61
CA TYR A 436 2.06 0.18 19.38
C TYR A 436 3.26 -0.76 19.46
N PHE A 437 4.29 -0.53 18.65
CA PHE A 437 5.48 -1.39 18.60
C PHE A 437 6.25 -1.31 19.91
N ILE A 438 6.49 -2.44 20.57
CA ILE A 438 7.34 -2.53 21.75
C ILE A 438 8.40 -3.58 21.43
N ARG A 439 9.67 -3.19 21.51
CA ARG A 439 10.78 -4.12 21.26
C ARG A 439 10.88 -5.14 22.40
N LYS A 440 10.97 -6.43 22.09
CA LYS A 440 11.36 -7.46 23.06
C LYS A 440 12.86 -7.38 23.36
N GLU A 441 13.27 -7.80 24.55
CA GLU A 441 14.67 -7.74 24.96
C GLU A 441 15.61 -8.46 23.98
N GLU A 442 15.20 -9.62 23.46
CA GLU A 442 15.99 -10.45 22.55
C GLU A 442 16.04 -9.91 21.11
N GLN A 443 15.20 -8.93 20.76
CA GLN A 443 15.23 -8.30 19.43
C GLN A 443 16.35 -7.25 19.33
N LYS A 444 17.08 -7.25 18.22
CA LYS A 444 17.97 -6.17 17.82
C LYS A 444 17.23 -5.26 16.83
N TYR A 445 17.10 -3.99 17.18
CA TYR A 445 16.51 -2.95 16.31
C TYR A 445 17.59 -1.95 15.88
N LEU A 446 17.86 -1.90 14.57
CA LEU A 446 18.67 -0.91 13.89
C LEU A 446 17.77 0.19 13.31
N ASN A 447 17.93 1.41 13.81
CA ASN A 447 17.39 2.60 13.14
C ASN A 447 18.50 3.26 12.32
N THR A 448 18.28 3.36 11.01
CA THR A 448 19.26 3.90 10.08
C THR A 448 19.10 5.38 9.82
N TRP A 449 18.01 6.00 10.28
CA TRP A 449 17.52 7.29 9.79
C TRP A 449 17.54 7.36 8.25
N HIS A 450 17.36 8.55 7.66
CA HIS A 450 17.12 8.67 6.21
C HIS A 450 17.76 9.90 5.57
N GLY A 451 18.72 10.55 6.21
CA GLY A 451 19.47 11.64 5.59
C GLY A 451 20.22 12.52 6.59
N ILE A 452 21.09 13.37 6.06
CA ILE A 452 21.75 14.42 6.84
C ILE A 452 20.74 15.58 6.99
N PRO A 453 20.45 16.04 8.22
CA PRO A 453 19.49 17.11 8.46
C PRO A 453 19.88 18.42 7.77
N ILE A 454 18.91 19.08 7.14
CA ILE A 454 19.03 20.43 6.59
C ILE A 454 18.09 21.35 7.36
N LYS A 455 16.83 20.94 7.42
CA LYS A 455 15.77 21.59 8.19
C LYS A 455 15.76 21.15 9.64
N TYR A 456 15.21 21.98 10.52
CA TYR A 456 15.01 21.66 11.94
C TYR A 456 14.22 20.37 12.16
N LEU A 457 14.67 19.58 13.14
CA LEU A 457 14.09 18.31 13.55
C LEU A 457 13.84 18.31 15.06
N GLY A 458 13.17 17.26 15.54
CA GLY A 458 12.95 17.05 16.97
C GLY A 458 12.19 18.21 17.62
N LYS A 459 12.68 18.69 18.77
CA LYS A 459 12.10 19.81 19.51
C LYS A 459 12.17 21.17 18.82
N LYS A 460 13.00 21.31 17.77
CA LYS A 460 13.11 22.57 16.99
C LYS A 460 12.08 22.68 15.87
N ILE A 461 11.26 21.65 15.64
CA ILE A 461 10.16 21.70 14.67
C ILE A 461 9.18 22.82 15.05
N LYS A 462 8.83 23.67 14.08
CA LYS A 462 7.97 24.85 14.30
C LYS A 462 6.46 24.57 14.16
N SER A 463 6.05 23.44 13.60
CA SER A 463 4.66 23.16 13.22
C SER A 463 3.74 22.76 14.38
N GLY A 464 4.26 22.10 15.42
CA GLY A 464 3.40 21.58 16.49
C GLY A 464 4.13 21.07 17.72
N PHE A 465 3.39 21.04 18.84
CA PHE A 465 3.88 20.58 20.13
C PHE A 465 4.15 19.07 20.12
N MET A 466 5.37 18.66 20.45
CA MET A 466 5.77 17.24 20.58
C MET A 466 5.49 16.36 19.35
N GLU A 467 5.49 16.94 18.14
CA GLU A 467 5.31 16.16 16.89
C GLU A 467 6.38 15.06 16.71
N HIS A 468 7.52 15.19 17.39
CA HIS A 468 8.63 14.25 17.35
C HIS A 468 8.51 13.07 18.35
N ALA A 469 7.48 13.02 19.19
CA ALA A 469 7.37 12.07 20.31
C ALA A 469 7.48 10.60 19.88
N ASN A 470 6.82 10.20 18.79
CA ASN A 470 6.91 8.81 18.31
C ASN A 470 8.31 8.48 17.77
N THR A 471 9.03 9.46 17.21
CA THR A 471 10.41 9.28 16.75
C THR A 471 11.37 9.12 17.92
N GLN A 472 11.27 9.98 18.93
CA GLN A 472 12.01 9.84 20.19
C GLN A 472 11.78 8.46 20.82
N ARG A 473 10.51 8.06 20.97
CA ARG A 473 10.12 6.73 21.47
C ARG A 473 10.77 5.60 20.67
N ASN A 474 10.79 5.70 19.35
CA ASN A 474 11.40 4.68 18.49
C ASN A 474 12.92 4.61 18.64
N PHE A 475 13.60 5.75 18.81
CA PHE A 475 15.03 5.77 19.12
C PHE A 475 15.32 5.12 20.46
N LEU A 476 14.51 5.36 21.50
CA LEU A 476 14.68 4.71 22.80
C LEU A 476 14.42 3.20 22.75
N HIS A 477 13.57 2.72 21.83
CA HIS A 477 13.43 1.29 21.57
C HIS A 477 14.56 0.72 20.71
N ALA A 478 15.34 1.53 20.00
CA ALA A 478 16.41 1.04 19.16
C ALA A 478 17.54 0.43 20.01
N THR A 479 18.20 -0.58 19.45
CA THR A 479 19.44 -1.12 20.01
C THR A 479 20.65 -0.50 19.32
N HIS A 480 20.50 -0.04 18.07
CA HIS A 480 21.55 0.54 17.26
C HIS A 480 21.00 1.74 16.50
N LEU A 481 21.69 2.88 16.58
CA LEU A 481 21.52 4.06 15.75
C LEU A 481 22.80 4.22 14.93
N ILE A 482 22.66 4.39 13.62
CA ILE A 482 23.80 4.66 12.75
C ILE A 482 23.73 6.08 12.21
N HIS A 483 24.90 6.69 12.05
CA HIS A 483 25.02 8.06 11.58
C HIS A 483 26.11 8.18 10.52
N PRO A 484 25.92 9.05 9.52
CA PRO A 484 26.91 9.25 8.46
C PRO A 484 28.11 10.07 8.93
N ASN A 485 27.90 10.96 9.91
CA ASN A 485 28.88 11.91 10.41
C ASN A 485 28.47 12.41 11.82
N LEU A 486 29.41 13.07 12.51
CA LEU A 486 29.18 13.64 13.84
C LEU A 486 28.06 14.69 13.84
N TYR A 487 27.99 15.53 12.81
CA TYR A 487 26.96 16.56 12.67
C TYR A 487 25.54 15.99 12.77
N THR A 488 25.27 14.89 12.06
CA THR A 488 23.97 14.23 12.09
C THR A 488 23.71 13.56 13.43
N LYS A 489 24.74 12.90 13.99
CA LYS A 489 24.66 12.26 15.30
C LYS A 489 24.25 13.25 16.38
N ASP A 490 24.94 14.39 16.45
CA ASP A 490 24.68 15.42 17.46
C ASP A 490 23.27 16.00 17.32
N ILE A 491 22.80 16.27 16.09
CA ILE A 491 21.42 16.76 15.88
C ILE A 491 20.40 15.73 16.33
N LEU A 492 20.54 14.47 15.92
CA LEU A 492 19.57 13.44 16.27
C LEU A 492 19.55 13.15 17.78
N GLU A 493 20.71 13.12 18.43
CA GLU A 493 20.79 12.84 19.86
C GLU A 493 20.28 14.00 20.73
N ASN A 494 20.62 15.25 20.37
CA ASN A 494 20.24 16.42 21.15
C ASN A 494 18.81 16.89 20.87
N ASP A 495 18.41 17.00 19.59
CA ASP A 495 17.11 17.60 19.26
C ASP A 495 15.95 16.62 19.42
N TYR A 496 16.20 15.30 19.45
CA TYR A 496 15.23 14.31 19.94
C TYR A 496 15.40 13.98 21.43
N GLU A 497 16.33 14.66 22.12
CA GLU A 497 16.51 14.57 23.58
C GLU A 497 16.75 13.13 24.07
N ILE A 498 17.58 12.39 23.34
CA ILE A 498 17.92 11.00 23.67
C ILE A 498 19.37 10.82 24.13
N LYS A 499 20.22 11.85 24.02
CA LYS A 499 21.66 11.77 24.32
C LYS A 499 21.95 11.06 25.65
N ASP A 500 21.25 11.45 26.71
CA ASP A 500 21.45 10.93 28.07
C ASP A 500 20.49 9.79 28.45
N LEU A 501 19.55 9.45 27.56
CA LEU A 501 18.56 8.37 27.76
C LEU A 501 18.87 7.10 26.97
N PHE A 502 19.46 7.24 25.78
CA PHE A 502 19.62 6.15 24.85
C PHE A 502 20.64 5.13 25.36
N GLN A 503 20.18 3.90 25.61
CA GLN A 503 21.03 2.82 26.14
C GLN A 503 21.66 1.92 25.06
N GLY A 504 21.22 2.00 23.81
CA GLY A 504 21.81 1.25 22.69
C GLY A 504 23.12 1.83 22.14
N GLN A 505 23.63 1.26 21.06
CA GLN A 505 24.84 1.71 20.37
C GLN A 505 24.52 2.84 19.38
N SER A 506 25.24 3.96 19.47
CA SER A 506 25.09 5.09 18.55
C SER A 506 26.41 5.38 17.84
N VAL A 507 26.53 4.92 16.60
CA VAL A 507 27.81 4.74 15.91
C VAL A 507 27.90 5.52 14.61
N LEU A 508 29.12 5.93 14.25
CA LEU A 508 29.41 6.55 12.97
C LEU A 508 29.79 5.47 11.96
N THR A 509 29.05 5.37 10.85
CA THR A 509 29.27 4.33 9.85
C THR A 509 29.30 4.82 8.41
N GLY A 510 28.90 6.06 8.14
CA GLY A 510 28.39 6.39 6.80
C GLY A 510 26.99 5.80 6.59
N TYR A 511 26.36 6.10 5.46
CA TYR A 511 25.05 5.56 5.11
C TYR A 511 25.16 4.41 4.09
N PRO A 512 24.61 3.22 4.41
CA PRO A 512 24.60 2.08 3.48
C PRO A 512 24.12 2.39 2.07
N ARG A 513 23.12 3.27 1.90
CA ARG A 513 22.58 3.61 0.58
C ARG A 513 23.61 4.31 -0.32
N VAL A 514 24.56 5.05 0.26
CA VAL A 514 25.58 5.79 -0.50
C VAL A 514 26.57 4.84 -1.18
N ASP A 515 26.79 3.65 -0.62
CA ASP A 515 27.60 2.60 -1.28
C ASP A 515 27.04 2.25 -2.68
N LEU A 516 25.72 2.35 -2.88
CA LEU A 516 25.09 2.12 -4.19
C LEU A 516 25.44 3.21 -5.21
N SER A 517 25.64 4.45 -4.76
CA SER A 517 26.03 5.58 -5.62
C SER A 517 27.48 5.49 -6.08
N LEU A 518 28.35 4.91 -5.25
CA LEU A 518 29.77 4.70 -5.55
C LEU A 518 30.02 3.49 -6.48
N LYS A 519 29.06 2.57 -6.60
CA LYS A 519 29.15 1.44 -7.53
C LYS A 519 28.92 1.90 -8.97
N GLN A 520 29.86 1.61 -9.87
CA GLN A 520 29.68 1.87 -11.31
C GLN A 520 28.50 1.06 -11.88
N ASN A 521 27.63 1.73 -12.63
CA ASN A 521 26.43 1.12 -13.21
C ASN A 521 26.24 1.48 -14.68
N ALA A 522 27.20 1.08 -15.53
CA ALA A 522 27.15 1.34 -16.98
C ALA A 522 25.85 0.84 -17.64
N LYS A 523 25.28 -0.27 -17.14
CA LYS A 523 24.03 -0.83 -17.66
C LYS A 523 22.80 0.06 -17.40
N LEU A 524 22.86 1.00 -16.46
CA LEU A 524 21.72 1.85 -16.12
C LEU A 524 21.42 2.89 -17.20
N LYS A 525 22.46 3.50 -17.81
CA LYS A 525 22.27 4.41 -18.96
C LYS A 525 21.56 3.70 -20.11
N GLN A 526 22.00 2.48 -20.44
CA GLN A 526 21.37 1.65 -21.46
C GLN A 526 19.89 1.35 -21.15
N LYS A 527 19.56 0.97 -19.91
CA LYS A 527 18.17 0.71 -19.48
C LYS A 527 17.27 1.93 -19.59
N LEU A 528 17.82 3.12 -19.41
CA LEU A 528 17.13 4.40 -19.52
C LEU A 528 17.12 4.96 -20.95
N GLY A 529 17.75 4.28 -21.93
CA GLY A 529 17.88 4.77 -23.30
C GLY A 529 18.79 5.99 -23.43
N ILE A 530 19.74 6.16 -22.51
CA ILE A 530 20.71 7.25 -22.49
C ILE A 530 21.98 6.79 -23.18
N LYS A 531 22.54 7.63 -24.07
CA LYS A 531 23.82 7.33 -24.74
C LYS A 531 24.96 7.37 -23.73
N GLU A 532 25.96 6.50 -23.87
CA GLU A 532 27.06 6.38 -22.91
C GLU A 532 27.81 7.70 -22.67
N SER A 533 28.11 8.42 -23.75
CA SER A 533 28.79 9.73 -23.74
C SER A 533 27.90 10.91 -23.32
N GLN A 534 26.59 10.73 -23.22
CA GLN A 534 25.68 11.82 -22.86
C GLN A 534 25.74 12.07 -21.36
N LYS A 535 25.98 13.34 -20.98
CA LYS A 535 25.93 13.78 -19.59
C LYS A 535 24.49 13.82 -19.09
N VAL A 536 24.28 13.46 -17.83
CA VAL A 536 22.96 13.37 -17.19
C VAL A 536 22.81 14.45 -16.14
N LEU A 537 21.72 15.20 -16.23
CA LEU A 537 21.32 16.20 -15.24
C LEU A 537 20.10 15.68 -14.49
N LEU A 538 20.19 15.61 -13.16
CA LEU A 538 19.06 15.28 -12.31
C LEU A 538 18.50 16.55 -11.67
N TYR A 539 17.22 16.85 -11.92
CA TYR A 539 16.49 17.86 -11.18
C TYR A 539 15.60 17.19 -10.11
N ALA A 540 15.89 17.46 -8.84
CA ALA A 540 15.23 16.86 -7.68
C ALA A 540 14.79 17.93 -6.66
N PRO A 541 13.72 18.70 -6.96
CA PRO A 541 13.18 19.70 -6.04
C PRO A 541 12.45 19.05 -4.86
N THR A 542 12.50 19.68 -3.67
CA THR A 542 11.73 19.23 -2.52
C THR A 542 10.24 19.55 -2.65
N TRP A 543 9.39 18.71 -2.07
CA TRP A 543 7.96 18.96 -1.99
C TRP A 543 7.67 20.19 -1.13
N ARG A 544 6.77 21.07 -1.61
CA ARG A 544 6.26 22.22 -0.87
C ARG A 544 4.87 21.88 -0.33
N GLY A 545 4.78 21.59 0.97
CA GLY A 545 3.53 21.29 1.64
C GLY A 545 3.72 21.01 3.13
N GLY A 546 3.17 21.90 3.97
CA GLY A 546 2.93 21.66 5.39
C GLY A 546 1.52 21.11 5.62
N LEU A 547 1.16 20.83 6.88
CA LEU A 547 -0.19 20.37 7.25
C LEU A 547 -1.30 21.41 6.92
N ASN A 548 -0.95 22.69 6.80
CA ASN A 548 -1.93 23.78 6.74
C ASN A 548 -1.99 24.61 5.44
N THR A 549 -1.01 24.52 4.52
CA THR A 549 -1.06 25.21 3.22
C THR A 549 -0.23 24.45 2.16
N GLN A 550 -0.85 24.13 1.02
CA GLN A 550 -0.18 23.56 -0.14
C GLN A 550 0.10 24.68 -1.15
N TYR A 551 1.35 25.13 -1.24
CA TYR A 551 1.82 26.03 -2.30
C TYR A 551 2.76 25.25 -3.22
N PHE A 552 2.19 24.50 -4.17
CA PHE A 552 2.97 23.83 -5.20
C PHE A 552 2.76 24.51 -6.55
N ASP A 553 3.77 25.27 -6.99
CA ASP A 553 3.77 25.96 -8.27
C ASP A 553 4.18 25.00 -9.40
N PHE A 554 3.19 24.27 -9.91
CA PHE A 554 3.38 23.33 -11.02
C PHE A 554 3.80 24.04 -12.33
N GLU A 555 3.30 25.26 -12.58
CA GLU A 555 3.61 25.99 -13.82
C GLU A 555 5.06 26.51 -13.83
N ARG A 556 5.61 26.94 -12.69
CA ARG A 556 7.06 27.18 -12.58
C ARG A 556 7.85 25.92 -12.86
N LEU A 557 7.57 24.81 -12.17
CA LEU A 557 8.33 23.56 -12.37
C LEU A 557 8.28 23.09 -13.83
N LYS A 558 7.12 23.21 -14.48
CA LYS A 558 6.96 22.94 -15.91
C LYS A 558 7.82 23.85 -16.78
N ARG A 559 7.84 25.16 -16.52
CA ARG A 559 8.72 26.12 -17.23
C ARG A 559 10.19 25.76 -17.04
N ASP A 560 10.61 25.47 -15.80
CA ASP A 560 11.99 25.08 -15.48
C ASP A 560 12.41 23.84 -16.29
N ILE A 561 11.58 22.80 -16.33
CA ILE A 561 11.87 21.57 -17.08
C ILE A 561 12.00 21.86 -18.58
N LEU A 562 11.13 22.70 -19.14
CA LEU A 562 11.18 23.06 -20.56
C LEU A 562 12.46 23.84 -20.90
N GLU A 563 12.93 24.71 -20.01
CA GLU A 563 14.20 25.42 -20.17
C GLU A 563 15.40 24.47 -20.02
N LEU A 564 15.42 23.62 -19.00
CA LEU A 564 16.49 22.65 -18.77
C LEU A 564 16.64 21.66 -19.94
N LYS A 565 15.54 21.28 -20.59
CA LYS A 565 15.55 20.41 -21.78
C LYS A 565 16.28 21.03 -22.99
N LYS A 566 16.53 22.34 -23.00
CA LYS A 566 17.32 23.01 -24.04
C LYS A 566 18.83 22.88 -23.82
N SER A 567 19.26 22.37 -22.67
CA SER A 567 20.68 22.14 -22.37
C SER A 567 21.23 20.91 -23.10
N ASN A 568 22.56 20.76 -23.09
CA ASN A 568 23.25 19.60 -23.68
C ASN A 568 23.14 18.31 -22.82
N PHE A 569 22.41 18.36 -21.71
CA PHE A 569 22.27 17.23 -20.78
C PHE A 569 21.03 16.39 -21.08
N LYS A 570 21.10 15.10 -20.76
CA LYS A 570 19.90 14.30 -20.55
C LYS A 570 19.27 14.70 -19.21
N VAL A 571 18.16 15.42 -19.26
CA VAL A 571 17.42 15.82 -18.05
C VAL A 571 16.59 14.66 -17.52
N LEU A 572 16.72 14.38 -16.24
CA LEU A 572 15.89 13.48 -15.45
C LEU A 572 15.23 14.26 -14.31
N LEU A 573 13.97 13.92 -14.03
CA LEU A 573 13.16 14.60 -13.02
C LEU A 573 12.76 13.63 -11.92
N SER A 574 13.13 13.97 -10.68
CA SER A 574 12.66 13.30 -9.47
C SER A 574 11.66 14.17 -8.73
N VAL A 575 10.38 13.81 -8.81
CA VAL A 575 9.28 14.48 -8.11
C VAL A 575 8.67 13.60 -7.04
N HIS A 576 8.03 14.23 -6.06
CA HIS A 576 7.26 13.54 -5.03
C HIS A 576 6.11 12.72 -5.64
N HIS A 577 5.82 11.56 -5.05
CA HIS A 577 4.81 10.63 -5.55
C HIS A 577 3.41 11.25 -5.73
N GLU A 578 3.05 12.21 -4.89
CA GLU A 578 1.74 12.89 -4.94
C GLU A 578 1.52 13.68 -6.23
N ILE A 579 2.57 14.22 -6.85
CA ILE A 579 2.47 15.01 -8.09
C ILE A 579 2.94 14.26 -9.33
N LYS A 580 3.42 13.03 -9.18
CA LYS A 580 3.92 12.23 -10.30
C LYS A 580 2.89 12.07 -11.42
N HIS A 581 1.61 11.94 -11.05
CA HIS A 581 0.49 11.83 -11.99
C HIS A 581 0.32 13.06 -12.89
N LEU A 582 0.70 14.26 -12.43
CA LEU A 582 0.65 15.50 -13.22
C LEU A 582 1.64 15.50 -14.39
N PHE A 583 2.66 14.64 -14.34
CA PHE A 583 3.71 14.51 -15.35
C PHE A 583 3.48 13.37 -16.34
N GLU A 584 2.33 12.67 -16.27
CA GLU A 584 2.03 11.55 -17.18
C GLU A 584 1.69 11.97 -18.63
N SER A 585 1.64 13.28 -18.90
CA SER A 585 1.49 13.79 -20.26
C SER A 585 2.67 13.41 -21.16
N LYS A 586 2.42 13.31 -22.48
CA LYS A 586 3.48 13.01 -23.47
C LYS A 586 4.68 13.98 -23.39
N LEU A 587 4.49 15.18 -22.85
CA LEU A 587 5.50 16.25 -22.79
C LEU A 587 6.68 15.92 -21.86
N PHE A 588 6.44 15.14 -20.80
CA PHE A 588 7.43 14.86 -19.75
C PHE A 588 7.86 13.40 -19.65
N LYS A 589 7.30 12.52 -20.50
CA LYS A 589 7.60 11.09 -20.47
C LYS A 589 9.10 10.78 -20.62
N ASP A 590 9.83 11.63 -21.32
CA ASP A 590 11.27 11.49 -21.58
C ASP A 590 12.16 11.91 -20.40
N VAL A 591 11.66 12.68 -19.44
CA VAL A 591 12.42 13.10 -18.23
C VAL A 591 12.08 12.28 -16.99
N LEU A 592 10.96 11.56 -16.99
CA LEU A 592 10.49 10.82 -15.82
C LEU A 592 11.36 9.59 -15.49
N ILE A 593 11.67 9.45 -14.21
CA ILE A 593 12.40 8.28 -13.70
C ILE A 593 11.41 7.12 -13.46
N PRO A 594 11.67 5.93 -14.04
CA PRO A 594 10.92 4.72 -13.73
C PRO A 594 10.93 4.40 -12.23
N SER A 595 9.77 4.05 -11.66
CA SER A 595 9.61 3.83 -10.21
C SER A 595 10.44 2.67 -9.64
N TYR A 596 10.89 1.75 -10.48
CA TYR A 596 11.71 0.61 -10.05
C TYR A 596 13.19 0.96 -9.90
N ILE A 597 13.62 2.16 -10.31
CA ILE A 597 15.01 2.63 -10.17
C ILE A 597 15.17 3.27 -8.79
N GLU A 598 16.17 2.80 -8.07
CA GLU A 598 16.51 3.32 -6.75
C GLU A 598 17.33 4.62 -6.90
N MET A 599 17.12 5.59 -5.99
CA MET A 599 17.73 6.93 -6.10
C MET A 599 19.25 6.87 -6.08
N ASN A 600 19.86 6.17 -5.12
CA ASN A 600 21.30 6.08 -5.00
C ASN A 600 21.91 5.24 -6.15
N GLU A 601 21.20 4.24 -6.70
CA GLU A 601 21.59 3.61 -7.97
C GLU A 601 21.61 4.63 -9.13
N LEU A 602 20.62 5.53 -9.20
CA LEU A 602 20.53 6.58 -10.22
C LEU A 602 21.66 7.61 -10.11
N LEU A 603 21.99 8.06 -8.89
CA LEU A 603 23.04 9.07 -8.67
C LEU A 603 24.39 8.65 -9.27
N SER A 604 24.69 7.34 -9.35
CA SER A 604 25.93 6.83 -9.94
C SER A 604 26.17 7.31 -11.38
N ILE A 605 25.10 7.54 -12.17
CA ILE A 605 25.17 7.99 -13.57
C ILE A 605 24.89 9.49 -13.76
N VAL A 606 24.61 10.22 -12.68
CA VAL A 606 24.26 11.66 -12.73
C VAL A 606 25.53 12.50 -12.73
N ASP A 607 25.68 13.39 -13.71
CA ASP A 607 26.83 14.27 -13.85
C ASP A 607 26.62 15.61 -13.13
N VAL A 608 25.39 16.12 -13.07
CA VAL A 608 25.03 17.37 -12.39
C VAL A 608 23.72 17.17 -11.63
N LEU A 609 23.68 17.60 -10.36
CA LEU A 609 22.47 17.62 -9.54
C LEU A 609 21.94 19.05 -9.40
N ILE A 610 20.68 19.27 -9.74
CA ILE A 610 19.92 20.46 -9.36
C ILE A 610 18.96 20.06 -8.24
N THR A 611 19.06 20.72 -7.10
CA THR A 611 18.15 20.49 -5.96
C THR A 611 17.98 21.78 -5.17
N ASP A 612 17.31 21.73 -4.02
CA ASP A 612 17.04 22.89 -3.16
C ASP A 612 17.43 22.58 -1.70
N TYR A 613 16.48 22.21 -0.84
CA TYR A 613 16.66 21.90 0.58
C TYR A 613 16.59 20.39 0.85
N SER A 614 17.00 19.58 -0.13
CA SER A 614 16.93 18.12 -0.07
C SER A 614 18.21 17.51 0.49
N SER A 615 18.08 16.58 1.44
CA SER A 615 19.22 15.80 1.93
C SER A 615 19.92 14.98 0.84
N VAL A 616 19.32 14.80 -0.34
CA VAL A 616 19.95 14.10 -1.49
C VAL A 616 21.23 14.78 -1.95
N MET A 617 21.39 16.08 -1.69
CA MET A 617 22.63 16.79 -2.00
C MET A 617 23.84 16.12 -1.35
N PHE A 618 23.73 15.68 -0.09
CA PHE A 618 24.85 15.09 0.63
C PHE A 618 25.20 13.69 0.14
N ASP A 619 24.18 12.91 -0.23
CA ASP A 619 24.38 11.61 -0.87
C ASP A 619 25.15 11.77 -2.20
N PHE A 620 24.90 12.86 -2.93
CA PHE A 620 25.57 13.15 -4.20
C PHE A 620 26.95 13.80 -4.03
N MET A 621 27.19 14.56 -2.96
CA MET A 621 28.49 15.20 -2.67
C MET A 621 29.66 14.22 -2.67
N VAL A 622 29.42 12.96 -2.30
CA VAL A 622 30.43 11.90 -2.27
C VAL A 622 30.99 11.59 -3.65
N LEU A 623 30.24 11.89 -4.72
CA LEU A 623 30.71 11.73 -6.10
C LEU A 623 31.62 12.88 -6.55
N GLU A 624 31.74 13.95 -5.75
CA GLU A 624 32.52 15.14 -6.04
C GLU A 624 32.18 15.74 -7.42
N ARG A 625 30.88 15.80 -7.70
CA ARG A 625 30.28 16.32 -8.94
C ARG A 625 29.48 17.61 -8.66
N PRO A 626 29.24 18.46 -9.67
CA PRO A 626 28.58 19.75 -9.47
C PRO A 626 27.16 19.65 -8.90
N ILE A 627 26.88 20.47 -7.88
CA ILE A 627 25.56 20.63 -7.25
C ILE A 627 25.12 22.08 -7.41
N ILE A 628 23.98 22.28 -8.06
CA ILE A 628 23.31 23.57 -8.19
C ILE A 628 22.13 23.61 -7.22
N CYS A 629 22.16 24.55 -6.29
CA CYS A 629 21.07 24.78 -5.34
C CYS A 629 20.12 25.85 -5.91
N TYR A 630 18.99 25.43 -6.44
CA TYR A 630 17.95 26.30 -6.99
C TYR A 630 16.91 26.65 -5.91
N VAL A 631 17.14 27.75 -5.20
CA VAL A 631 16.47 28.17 -3.96
C VAL A 631 15.60 29.42 -4.16
N TYR A 632 14.67 29.35 -5.11
CA TYR A 632 13.77 30.45 -5.50
C TYR A 632 12.87 30.98 -4.36
N ASP A 633 12.74 30.25 -3.24
CA ASP A 633 11.86 30.57 -2.11
C ASP A 633 12.57 30.50 -0.74
N TYR A 634 13.88 30.81 -0.71
CA TYR A 634 14.73 30.66 0.49
C TYR A 634 14.16 31.25 1.78
N GLU A 635 13.81 32.52 1.77
CA GLU A 635 13.33 33.22 2.96
C GLU A 635 12.05 32.59 3.52
N HIS A 636 11.11 32.27 2.62
CA HIS A 636 9.86 31.62 3.00
C HIS A 636 10.11 30.24 3.61
N TYR A 637 10.97 29.44 2.97
CA TYR A 637 11.29 28.09 3.47
C TYR A 637 12.01 28.12 4.83
N LYS A 638 12.99 29.01 5.01
CA LYS A 638 13.72 29.20 6.26
C LYS A 638 12.79 29.65 7.39
N GLN A 639 11.83 30.52 7.10
CA GLN A 639 10.82 30.94 8.06
C GLN A 639 9.92 29.78 8.49
N GLU A 640 9.33 29.05 7.53
CA GLU A 640 8.38 27.96 7.78
C GLU A 640 9.05 26.75 8.48
N ARG A 641 10.19 26.28 7.94
CA ARG A 641 10.80 25.01 8.35
C ARG A 641 11.94 25.16 9.35
N GLY A 642 12.66 26.28 9.33
CA GLY A 642 13.93 26.44 10.03
C GLY A 642 15.05 25.58 9.40
N LEU A 643 16.28 26.08 9.40
CA LEU A 643 17.45 25.45 8.79
C LEU A 643 18.63 25.42 9.77
N TYR A 644 19.42 24.34 9.76
CA TYR A 644 20.60 24.19 10.64
C TYR A 644 21.87 24.87 10.10
N PHE A 645 21.91 25.22 8.82
CA PHE A 645 23.03 25.91 8.17
C PHE A 645 22.50 26.71 6.98
N ASP A 646 23.30 27.66 6.49
CA ASP A 646 23.01 28.40 5.26
C ASP A 646 23.56 27.67 4.02
N VAL A 647 22.83 27.75 2.90
CA VAL A 647 23.08 26.91 1.70
C VAL A 647 24.46 27.18 1.06
N ASP A 648 25.02 28.37 1.29
CA ASP A 648 26.37 28.79 0.86
C ASP A 648 27.50 28.06 1.59
N GLU A 649 27.23 27.45 2.75
CA GLU A 649 28.16 26.51 3.36
C GLU A 649 28.38 25.25 2.50
N ILE A 650 27.44 24.92 1.60
CA ILE A 650 27.32 23.63 0.91
C ILE A 650 27.60 23.65 -0.58
N THR A 651 27.23 24.73 -1.28
CA THR A 651 27.62 24.90 -2.69
C THR A 651 27.90 26.37 -3.00
N HIS A 652 28.79 26.61 -3.96
CA HIS A 652 28.99 27.94 -4.56
C HIS A 652 27.99 28.25 -5.68
N HIS A 653 27.23 27.26 -6.14
CA HIS A 653 26.26 27.40 -7.22
C HIS A 653 24.83 27.57 -6.68
N ILE A 654 24.57 28.73 -6.07
CA ILE A 654 23.25 29.08 -5.53
C ILE A 654 22.52 29.94 -6.56
N CYS A 655 21.34 29.50 -6.97
CA CYS A 655 20.52 30.19 -7.96
C CYS A 655 19.13 30.48 -7.40
N LYS A 656 18.58 31.65 -7.69
CA LYS A 656 17.20 32.06 -7.39
C LYS A 656 16.32 32.08 -8.64
N THR A 657 16.92 32.15 -9.83
CA THR A 657 16.21 32.14 -11.13
C THR A 657 16.67 30.99 -12.03
N ILE A 658 15.84 30.62 -13.01
CA ILE A 658 16.19 29.56 -13.97
C ILE A 658 17.28 30.04 -14.95
N GLU A 659 17.36 31.35 -15.18
CA GLU A 659 18.41 32.01 -15.96
C GLU A 659 19.78 31.81 -15.31
N GLU A 660 19.91 32.07 -14.01
CA GLU A 660 21.14 31.81 -13.24
C GLU A 660 21.54 30.33 -13.30
N VAL A 661 20.57 29.41 -13.22
CA VAL A 661 20.85 27.97 -13.37
C VAL A 661 21.46 27.68 -14.74
N LYS A 662 20.94 28.28 -15.81
CA LYS A 662 21.46 28.09 -17.18
C LYS A 662 22.85 28.69 -17.34
N GLU A 663 23.10 29.85 -16.73
CA GLU A 663 24.44 30.46 -16.71
C GLU A 663 25.45 29.52 -16.06
N VAL A 664 25.13 28.96 -14.89
CA VAL A 664 25.99 27.98 -14.20
C VAL A 664 26.22 26.72 -15.05
N LEU A 665 25.17 26.19 -15.69
CA LEU A 665 25.29 25.01 -16.56
C LEU A 665 26.20 25.21 -17.78
N ASN A 666 26.41 26.46 -18.19
CA ASN A 666 27.24 26.84 -19.34
C ASN A 666 28.65 27.30 -18.94
N LEU A 667 29.00 27.29 -17.66
CA LEU A 667 30.36 27.62 -17.20
C LEU A 667 31.36 26.60 -17.74
N GLU A 668 32.45 27.09 -18.36
CA GLU A 668 33.53 26.24 -18.85
C GLU A 668 34.21 25.45 -17.72
N ASN A 669 34.27 26.04 -16.52
CA ASN A 669 34.88 25.46 -15.34
C ASN A 669 33.87 24.71 -14.43
N LEU A 670 32.65 24.42 -14.87
CA LEU A 670 31.63 23.76 -14.04
C LEU A 670 32.12 22.45 -13.41
N PHE A 671 32.96 21.70 -14.13
CA PHE A 671 33.49 20.41 -13.67
C PHE A 671 34.88 20.51 -13.03
N VAL A 672 35.43 21.73 -12.87
CA VAL A 672 36.69 21.95 -12.17
C VAL A 672 36.47 21.81 -10.67
N LYS A 673 37.27 20.97 -10.02
CA LYS A 673 37.16 20.71 -8.58
C LYS A 673 37.89 21.79 -7.78
N ASP A 674 37.24 22.27 -6.72
CA ASP A 674 37.88 23.05 -5.66
C ASP A 674 38.27 22.09 -4.52
N ASP A 675 39.55 21.69 -4.51
CA ASP A 675 40.05 20.67 -3.58
C ASP A 675 39.98 21.11 -2.10
N LEU A 676 40.20 22.40 -1.81
CA LEU A 676 40.12 22.93 -0.44
C LEU A 676 38.68 22.88 0.05
N TYR A 677 37.75 23.31 -0.81
CA TYR A 677 36.33 23.28 -0.53
C TYR A 677 35.81 21.86 -0.31
N LEU A 678 36.13 20.93 -1.21
CA LEU A 678 35.74 19.54 -1.11
C LEU A 678 36.32 18.88 0.13
N THR A 679 37.58 19.17 0.49
CA THR A 679 38.22 18.63 1.71
C THR A 679 37.48 19.07 2.98
N ARG A 680 37.05 20.34 3.05
CA ARG A 680 36.25 20.86 4.16
C ARG A 680 34.90 20.14 4.26
N LEU A 681 34.19 19.99 3.15
CA LEU A 681 32.90 19.29 3.12
C LEU A 681 33.05 17.81 3.47
N LYS A 682 34.08 17.14 2.95
CA LYS A 682 34.39 15.73 3.25
C LYS A 682 34.60 15.52 4.74
N ARG A 683 35.42 16.36 5.38
CA ARG A 683 35.66 16.29 6.83
C ARG A 683 34.37 16.45 7.64
N LYS A 684 33.46 17.32 7.21
CA LYS A 684 32.21 17.62 7.93
C LYS A 684 31.12 16.56 7.69
N PHE A 685 30.93 16.11 6.45
CA PHE A 685 29.71 15.38 6.07
C PHE A 685 29.91 13.94 5.58
N TYR A 686 31.01 13.60 4.91
CA TYR A 686 31.10 12.31 4.20
C TYR A 686 32.47 11.62 4.29
N SER A 687 33.24 11.88 5.35
CA SER A 687 34.55 11.27 5.59
C SER A 687 34.52 9.74 5.68
N LEU A 688 33.37 9.17 6.06
CA LEU A 688 33.16 7.73 6.15
C LEU A 688 32.57 7.11 4.88
N GLU A 689 32.11 7.90 3.91
CA GLU A 689 31.43 7.40 2.71
C GLU A 689 32.44 6.90 1.66
N ASN A 690 33.00 5.72 1.91
CA ASN A 690 34.06 5.09 1.12
C ASN A 690 33.61 3.78 0.43
N GLY A 691 32.30 3.54 0.31
CA GLY A 691 31.75 2.34 -0.30
C GLY A 691 31.72 1.11 0.61
N LYS A 692 32.03 1.28 1.91
CA LYS A 692 32.04 0.21 2.92
C LYS A 692 31.08 0.47 4.09
N SER A 693 30.07 1.32 3.89
CA SER A 693 29.09 1.64 4.93
C SER A 693 28.24 0.42 5.31
N CYS A 694 27.82 -0.40 4.34
CA CYS A 694 27.11 -1.65 4.58
C CYS A 694 27.93 -2.63 5.42
N GLU A 695 29.20 -2.82 5.10
CA GLU A 695 30.12 -3.72 5.82
C GLU A 695 30.23 -3.32 7.29
N ARG A 696 30.50 -2.03 7.57
CA ARG A 696 30.57 -1.51 8.95
C ARG A 696 29.27 -1.70 9.73
N VAL A 697 28.14 -1.37 9.10
CA VAL A 697 26.82 -1.51 9.74
C VAL A 697 26.51 -2.97 10.05
N VAL A 698 26.77 -3.88 9.11
CA VAL A 698 26.51 -5.31 9.31
C VAL A 698 27.40 -5.87 10.42
N SER A 699 28.68 -5.54 10.44
CA SER A 699 29.57 -6.01 11.50
C SER A 699 29.11 -5.53 12.87
N ILE A 700 28.80 -4.24 13.04
CA ILE A 700 28.36 -3.70 14.34
C ILE A 700 26.99 -4.28 14.75
N PHE A 701 26.06 -4.44 13.81
CA PHE A 701 24.69 -4.83 14.15
C PHE A 701 24.53 -6.33 14.39
N PHE A 702 25.25 -7.18 13.65
CA PHE A 702 25.13 -8.63 13.76
C PHE A 702 26.19 -9.26 14.66
N ASP A 703 27.40 -8.72 14.67
CA ASP A 703 28.46 -9.18 15.58
C ASP A 703 28.22 -8.51 16.94
N ASN A 704 28.24 -9.26 18.05
CA ASN A 704 28.00 -8.72 19.40
C ASN A 704 29.22 -7.93 19.89
N VAL A 705 29.58 -6.86 19.18
CA VAL A 705 30.67 -5.97 19.56
C VAL A 705 30.22 -5.17 20.78
N GLU A 706 30.80 -5.45 21.95
CA GLU A 706 30.61 -4.61 23.13
C GLU A 706 31.28 -3.25 22.90
N ILE A 707 30.47 -2.22 22.65
CA ILE A 707 30.96 -0.84 22.63
C ILE A 707 30.82 -0.30 24.06
N ARG A 708 31.95 -0.16 24.77
CA ARG A 708 31.99 0.50 26.08
C ARG A 708 31.47 1.93 25.94
N LYS A 709 30.38 2.23 26.64
CA LYS A 709 29.90 3.60 26.81
C LYS A 709 30.70 4.27 27.91
N ASN A 710 31.50 5.26 27.54
CA ASN A 710 31.99 6.26 28.50
C ASN A 710 30.86 7.27 28.72
N ILE A 711 29.82 6.88 29.46
CA ILE A 711 28.86 7.83 29.99
C ILE A 711 29.29 8.11 31.43
N GLU A 712 29.52 9.38 31.76
CA GLU A 712 29.51 9.82 33.16
C GLU A 712 28.15 9.44 33.73
N VAL A 713 28.13 8.52 34.70
CA VAL A 713 26.90 8.03 35.33
C VAL A 713 26.31 9.15 36.19
N CYS A 714 25.61 10.07 35.55
CA CYS A 714 24.67 10.95 36.21
C CYS A 714 23.39 10.15 36.47
N ASN A 715 22.86 10.20 37.70
CA ASN A 715 21.66 9.45 38.03
C ASN A 715 20.46 10.08 37.30
N ASN A 716 19.69 9.27 36.57
CA ASN A 716 18.52 9.72 35.84
C ASN A 716 17.26 9.61 36.72
N ILE A 717 16.47 10.68 36.82
CA ILE A 717 15.16 10.68 37.50
C ILE A 717 14.06 10.88 36.45
N LEU A 718 13.10 9.97 36.39
CA LEU A 718 11.91 10.09 35.54
C LEU A 718 10.70 10.46 36.37
N PHE A 719 10.09 11.62 36.07
CA PHE A 719 8.82 12.04 36.63
C PHE A 719 7.67 11.77 35.67
N TYR A 720 6.52 11.36 36.23
CA TYR A 720 5.22 11.44 35.57
C TYR A 720 4.31 12.34 36.40
N THR A 721 4.06 13.54 35.89
CA THR A 721 3.37 14.62 36.61
C THR A 721 1.90 14.75 36.21
N GLY A 722 1.46 13.91 35.28
CA GLY A 722 0.14 14.00 34.68
C GLY A 722 0.02 15.21 33.73
N PRO A 723 -1.18 15.78 33.58
CA PRO A 723 -1.49 16.74 32.52
C PRO A 723 -1.12 18.20 32.82
N PHE A 724 -0.32 18.50 33.86
CA PHE A 724 0.00 19.88 34.26
C PHE A 724 -1.24 20.77 34.53
N ILE A 725 -2.26 20.22 35.20
CA ILE A 725 -3.43 21.00 35.63
C ILE A 725 -2.97 22.09 36.61
N PRO A 726 -3.39 23.36 36.49
CA PRO A 726 -3.02 24.46 37.39
C PRO A 726 -3.54 24.26 38.83
N ASN A 727 -2.91 23.38 39.60
CA ASN A 727 -3.30 23.01 40.95
C ASN A 727 -2.08 22.81 41.87
N GLY A 728 -2.34 22.43 43.12
CA GLY A 728 -1.30 22.20 44.12
C GLY A 728 -0.26 21.14 43.71
N ILE A 729 -0.65 20.12 42.93
CA ILE A 729 0.27 19.07 42.46
C ILE A 729 1.28 19.66 41.47
N THR A 730 0.81 20.37 40.45
CA THR A 730 1.69 21.00 39.45
C THR A 730 2.59 22.06 40.10
N ASN A 731 2.08 22.87 41.03
CA ASN A 731 2.90 23.84 41.75
C ASN A 731 3.96 23.16 42.63
N SER A 732 3.62 22.07 43.31
CA SER A 732 4.59 21.30 44.11
C SER A 732 5.67 20.70 43.23
N PHE A 733 5.32 20.16 42.05
CA PHE A 733 6.27 19.65 41.09
C PHE A 733 7.23 20.74 40.57
N LYS A 734 6.71 21.91 40.20
CA LYS A 734 7.54 23.06 39.77
C LYS A 734 8.58 23.44 40.82
N ASN A 735 8.15 23.55 42.08
CA ASN A 735 9.05 23.86 43.20
C ASN A 735 10.11 22.77 43.37
N LEU A 736 9.72 21.49 43.28
CA LEU A 736 10.66 20.37 43.34
C LEU A 736 11.70 20.44 42.23
N ILE A 737 11.29 20.62 40.96
CA ILE A 737 12.22 20.74 39.84
C ILE A 737 13.16 21.93 40.03
N HIS A 738 12.65 23.08 40.46
CA HIS A 738 13.48 24.26 40.73
C HIS A 738 14.58 23.96 41.76
N HIS A 739 14.28 23.22 42.84
CA HIS A 739 15.29 22.81 43.82
C HIS A 739 16.25 21.73 43.30
N LEU A 740 15.82 20.90 42.35
CA LEU A 740 16.66 19.87 41.74
C LEU A 740 17.55 20.41 40.60
N GLN A 741 17.36 21.63 40.10
CA GLN A 741 18.16 22.21 39.00
C GLN A 741 19.68 22.23 39.26
N ASN A 742 20.09 22.32 40.54
CA ASN A 742 21.50 22.34 40.93
C ASN A 742 22.03 20.97 41.41
N SER A 743 21.25 19.91 41.23
CA SER A 743 21.62 18.56 41.65
C SER A 743 22.37 17.82 40.54
N HIS A 744 23.16 16.80 40.89
CA HIS A 744 23.84 15.92 39.92
C HIS A 744 22.90 14.83 39.36
N PHE A 745 21.66 15.21 39.01
CA PHE A 745 20.68 14.32 38.41
C PHE A 745 20.23 14.85 37.04
N ASN A 746 20.09 13.95 36.07
CA ASN A 746 19.38 14.26 34.84
C ASN A 746 17.88 14.07 35.09
N ILE A 747 17.09 15.10 34.85
CA ILE A 747 15.66 15.09 35.10
C ILE A 747 14.92 14.92 33.79
N PHE A 748 14.06 13.89 33.73
CA PHE A 748 13.18 13.62 32.60
C PHE A 748 11.73 13.67 33.04
N VAL A 749 10.88 14.22 32.18
CA VAL A 749 9.44 14.33 32.45
C VAL A 749 8.68 13.62 31.34
N SER A 750 8.00 12.53 31.69
CA SER A 750 7.07 11.85 30.80
C SER A 750 5.73 12.57 30.81
N ILE A 751 5.23 12.89 29.62
CA ILE A 751 3.97 13.63 29.43
C ILE A 751 3.04 12.92 28.45
N ASP A 752 1.74 13.19 28.56
CA ASP A 752 0.78 12.96 27.48
C ASP A 752 0.58 14.29 26.72
N PRO A 753 1.17 14.45 25.53
CA PRO A 753 1.12 15.71 24.79
C PRO A 753 -0.30 16.19 24.50
N ASN A 754 -1.23 15.26 24.23
CA ASN A 754 -2.62 15.61 23.92
C ASN A 754 -3.31 16.20 25.15
N SER A 755 -3.04 15.67 26.34
CA SER A 755 -3.65 16.17 27.57
C SER A 755 -3.20 17.58 27.96
N ILE A 756 -2.03 18.01 27.47
CA ILE A 756 -1.43 19.33 27.72
C ILE A 756 -1.83 20.30 26.61
N TYR A 757 -1.50 19.98 25.35
CA TYR A 757 -1.70 20.86 24.20
C TYR A 757 -3.17 21.23 23.97
N SER A 758 -4.11 20.34 24.32
CA SER A 758 -5.55 20.62 24.18
C SER A 758 -6.06 21.72 25.10
N HIS A 759 -5.27 22.17 26.08
CA HIS A 759 -5.66 23.20 27.05
C HIS A 759 -4.56 24.23 27.22
N LYS A 760 -4.83 25.48 26.82
CA LYS A 760 -3.85 26.58 26.85
C LYS A 760 -3.19 26.77 28.22
N GLU A 761 -3.97 26.75 29.29
CA GLU A 761 -3.48 26.91 30.67
C GLU A 761 -2.48 25.82 31.08
N ARG A 762 -2.68 24.57 30.63
CA ARG A 762 -1.76 23.45 30.92
C ARG A 762 -0.46 23.59 30.15
N LEU A 763 -0.56 24.04 28.90
CA LEU A 763 0.61 24.32 28.07
C LEU A 763 1.45 25.47 28.67
N GLU A 764 0.81 26.53 29.17
CA GLU A 764 1.48 27.61 29.90
C GLU A 764 2.18 27.07 31.16
N GLN A 765 1.54 26.18 31.93
CA GLN A 765 2.20 25.55 33.10
C GLN A 765 3.41 24.68 32.70
N PHE A 766 3.31 23.94 31.60
CA PHE A 766 4.41 23.12 31.09
C PHE A 766 5.61 23.98 30.65
N GLN A 767 5.35 25.09 29.94
CA GLN A 767 6.37 26.02 29.45
C GLN A 767 7.20 26.69 30.55
N LEU A 768 6.70 26.70 31.79
CA LEU A 768 7.46 27.22 32.94
C LEU A 768 8.50 26.23 33.48
N VAL A 769 8.48 24.97 33.01
CA VAL A 769 9.34 23.88 33.50
C VAL A 769 10.21 23.28 32.39
N SER A 770 9.78 23.39 31.13
CA SER A 770 10.55 23.02 29.94
C SER A 770 11.50 24.13 29.51
#